data_AF-A0A3S5HJZ6-F1
#
_entry.id   AF-A0A3S5HJZ6-F1
#
_cell.length_a   1.000
_cell.length_b   1.000
_cell.length_c   1.000
_cell.angle_alpha   90.00
_cell.angle_beta   90.00
_cell.angle_gamma   90.00
#
_symmetry.space_group_name_H-M   'P 1'
#
loop_
_entity.id
_entity.type
_entity.pdbx_description
1 polymer ?
#
loop_
_entity_poly.entity_id
_entity_poly.type
_entity_poly.pdbx_seq_one_letter_code
_entity_poly.pdbx_strand_id
1 'polypeptide(L)'
;MKRIKQLIFAMVLALTLFITPLSANETRSKVASLPSPTSSDIQNHYKDYGFPVVGESFDIALDVKEDGRINVNIVLDAYFYEPRQGIFVTIADRYNDYDFGNGPKDYVFPTSDIRVKNRDVEIDHNSDGAVLKIGTPGKFLQGSQRYEFSYVINTRDLELEQGDLLYQNLITQYWDFPMMKTSFKIQMPKSFDATPKFYATAHNLPVEYKVDGTTITGSFNQPLYQEALSVWLDLPHNYFVFPIFDKTPITVGIAGVLALIMAILFFKYGREYPIVDTVEFSAPYGLSSAETGYVYRGYSKSNDIVSLIIYWASKGYLTIEELDEKGKNIKLTKIAELSDVRNREELRVFNALFKNREEVTTKELNTKFGNVISNATASLSLRFRQNKEERIFSKSSTVLKTIGMFVAPIGIAIVLASVGYARMGIEDDAYIFGIMGYSLFMVLGIFGYYATSFDGVAGTRKPKSMSLLFFIISAIATVALTIATGWCFKNPLPMILAYVFFLISVVSVANMGRRTKIGSEWYGQILGLKRFIEVAEQSRLEALAEETPEIFYDILPYAYVLGVTDVWSKKFESIAIQQPDWYISSQPNFSTYYMWHSLSRSMNTLQASMVSIPAPTASSGGGGSFGSGGGGGFSGGGFGGTGGGSW
;
A
#
# COMPACT_ATOMS: atom_id res chain seq x y z
N MET A 1 -5.61 12.37 28.17
CA MET A 1 -6.31 11.45 27.23
C MET A 1 -7.44 12.11 26.42
N LYS A 2 -8.30 12.98 26.98
CA LYS A 2 -9.28 13.77 26.18
C LYS A 2 -8.65 14.76 25.17
N ARG A 3 -7.54 15.41 25.53
CA ARG A 3 -6.86 16.42 24.67
C ARG A 3 -6.12 15.84 23.44
N ILE A 4 -5.73 14.57 23.46
CA ILE A 4 -5.06 13.91 22.31
C ILE A 4 -6.11 13.45 21.29
N LYS A 5 -7.27 12.95 21.75
CA LYS A 5 -8.44 12.70 20.89
C LYS A 5 -8.94 14.00 20.24
N GLN A 6 -8.93 15.11 20.98
CA GLN A 6 -9.28 16.43 20.42
C GLN A 6 -8.25 16.98 19.43
N LEU A 7 -6.95 16.69 19.59
CA LEU A 7 -5.92 17.13 18.62
C LEU A 7 -6.00 16.36 17.30
N ILE A 8 -6.31 15.06 17.35
CA ILE A 8 -6.52 14.21 16.16
C ILE A 8 -7.84 14.59 15.46
N PHE A 9 -8.88 14.90 16.23
CA PHE A 9 -10.15 15.41 15.70
C PHE A 9 -10.01 16.82 15.11
N ALA A 10 -9.21 17.71 15.72
CA ALA A 10 -8.95 19.06 15.21
C ALA A 10 -8.08 19.08 13.95
N MET A 11 -7.21 18.07 13.74
CA MET A 11 -6.46 17.92 12.49
C MET A 11 -7.35 17.47 11.32
N VAL A 12 -8.51 16.90 11.61
CA VAL A 12 -9.55 16.49 10.65
C VAL A 12 -10.64 17.57 10.48
N LEU A 13 -10.89 18.39 11.51
CA LEU A 13 -11.93 19.43 11.51
C LEU A 13 -11.53 20.74 10.80
N ALA A 14 -10.29 20.87 10.33
CA ALA A 14 -9.81 22.07 9.64
C ALA A 14 -10.38 22.26 8.21
N LEU A 15 -11.41 21.50 7.80
CA LEU A 15 -11.99 21.59 6.45
C LEU A 15 -13.51 21.80 6.35
N THR A 16 -14.26 21.99 7.43
CA THR A 16 -15.71 22.31 7.31
C THR A 16 -16.19 23.15 8.48
N LEU A 17 -16.48 24.43 8.22
CA LEU A 17 -17.12 25.35 9.16
C LEU A 17 -18.35 25.98 8.48
N PHE A 18 -19.41 26.14 9.30
CA PHE A 18 -20.73 26.73 9.05
C PHE A 18 -21.70 25.80 8.29
N ILE A 19 -22.88 25.48 8.84
CA ILE A 19 -24.06 26.37 8.90
C ILE A 19 -24.93 26.07 10.15
N THR A 20 -25.59 27.12 10.64
CA THR A 20 -26.53 27.25 11.77
C THR A 20 -27.84 26.45 11.63
N PRO A 21 -28.57 26.13 12.73
CA PRO A 21 -29.90 25.53 12.64
C PRO A 21 -30.99 26.60 12.44
N LEU A 22 -31.92 26.36 11.50
CA LEU A 22 -33.20 27.06 11.44
C LEU A 22 -34.31 26.11 11.92
N SER A 23 -35.10 26.62 12.85
CA SER A 23 -36.35 26.06 13.37
C SER A 23 -37.41 25.91 12.27
N ALA A 24 -38.19 24.83 12.30
CA ALA A 24 -39.48 24.77 11.62
C ALA A 24 -40.50 23.92 12.41
N ASN A 25 -41.62 24.58 12.66
CA ASN A 25 -42.86 24.23 13.34
C ASN A 25 -43.42 22.80 13.19
N GLU A 26 -44.05 22.37 14.29
CA GLU A 26 -45.09 21.36 14.36
C GLU A 26 -46.28 21.70 13.44
N THR A 27 -46.81 20.70 12.74
CA THR A 27 -48.23 20.67 12.36
C THR A 27 -48.74 19.24 12.45
N ARG A 28 -49.52 18.96 13.50
CA ARG A 28 -50.30 17.73 13.67
C ARG A 28 -51.46 17.74 12.67
N SER A 29 -51.58 16.71 11.83
CA SER A 29 -52.86 16.32 11.24
C SER A 29 -53.39 15.06 11.95
N LYS A 30 -54.66 15.13 12.37
CA LYS A 30 -55.42 13.98 12.89
C LYS A 30 -55.88 13.15 11.71
N VAL A 31 -55.59 11.85 11.70
CA VAL A 31 -56.28 10.88 10.84
C VAL A 31 -57.04 9.92 11.73
N ALA A 32 -58.33 9.77 11.44
CA ALA A 32 -59.28 8.98 12.21
C ALA A 32 -59.10 7.48 11.95
N SER A 33 -59.25 6.66 12.99
CA SER A 33 -59.25 5.19 12.91
C SER A 33 -60.52 4.68 12.23
N LEU A 34 -60.35 3.80 11.23
CA LEU A 34 -61.43 3.11 10.53
C LEU A 34 -61.49 1.62 10.95
N PRO A 35 -62.68 1.00 11.02
CA PRO A 35 -62.86 -0.39 11.47
C PRO A 35 -62.60 -1.42 10.35
N SER A 36 -62.24 -2.65 10.74
CA SER A 36 -61.83 -3.76 9.86
C SER A 36 -63.00 -4.38 9.05
N PRO A 37 -62.88 -4.56 7.72
CA PRO A 37 -63.89 -5.26 6.91
C PRO A 37 -63.54 -6.73 6.61
N THR A 38 -64.56 -7.51 6.22
CA THR A 38 -64.53 -8.95 5.89
C THR A 38 -63.94 -9.28 4.51
N SER A 39 -63.57 -10.55 4.26
CA SER A 39 -62.75 -11.00 3.12
C SER A 39 -63.29 -10.69 1.72
N SER A 40 -64.62 -10.57 1.52
CA SER A 40 -65.21 -10.15 0.25
C SER A 40 -65.17 -8.63 0.01
N ASP A 41 -65.06 -7.84 1.08
CA ASP A 41 -65.05 -6.38 1.05
C ASP A 41 -63.63 -5.84 0.79
N ILE A 42 -62.59 -6.55 1.26
CA ILE A 42 -61.17 -6.24 1.01
C ILE A 42 -60.85 -6.21 -0.51
N GLN A 43 -61.48 -7.09 -1.29
CA GLN A 43 -61.25 -7.20 -2.74
C GLN A 43 -61.86 -6.04 -3.56
N ASN A 44 -62.88 -5.34 -3.04
CA ASN A 44 -63.50 -4.22 -3.75
C ASN A 44 -63.10 -2.86 -3.14
N HIS A 45 -62.83 -2.79 -1.84
CA HIS A 45 -62.55 -1.52 -1.15
C HIS A 45 -61.20 -0.91 -1.53
N TYR A 46 -60.15 -1.71 -1.75
CA TYR A 46 -58.79 -1.21 -2.02
C TYR A 46 -58.49 -0.94 -3.50
N LYS A 47 -59.33 -1.43 -4.41
CA LYS A 47 -59.33 -1.00 -5.81
C LYS A 47 -59.65 0.50 -5.92
N ASP A 48 -60.53 1.00 -5.06
CA ASP A 48 -60.94 2.42 -5.04
C ASP A 48 -59.84 3.35 -4.49
N TYR A 49 -58.84 2.81 -3.79
CA TYR A 49 -57.64 3.54 -3.34
C TYR A 49 -56.51 3.57 -4.37
N GLY A 50 -56.70 2.98 -5.55
CA GLY A 50 -55.77 3.09 -6.68
C GLY A 50 -54.52 2.20 -6.61
N PHE A 51 -54.48 1.19 -5.74
CA PHE A 51 -53.36 0.26 -5.68
C PHE A 51 -53.47 -0.83 -6.76
N PRO A 52 -52.42 -1.09 -7.57
CA PRO A 52 -52.47 -2.10 -8.63
C PRO A 52 -52.43 -3.54 -8.08
N VAL A 53 -51.90 -3.71 -6.86
CA VAL A 53 -51.73 -4.98 -6.15
C VAL A 53 -52.03 -4.75 -4.67
N VAL A 54 -52.53 -5.78 -3.98
CA VAL A 54 -52.71 -5.80 -2.52
C VAL A 54 -52.23 -7.14 -1.98
N GLY A 55 -51.57 -7.15 -0.81
CA GLY A 55 -51.25 -8.38 -0.09
C GLY A 55 -52.44 -8.82 0.76
N GLU A 56 -53.10 -9.92 0.40
CA GLU A 56 -54.23 -10.49 1.14
C GLU A 56 -53.74 -11.10 2.48
N SER A 57 -52.63 -11.83 2.45
CA SER A 57 -51.97 -12.38 3.64
C SER A 57 -50.45 -12.41 3.51
N PHE A 58 -49.76 -12.05 4.59
CA PHE A 58 -48.31 -12.14 4.74
C PHE A 58 -47.99 -13.01 5.97
N ASP A 59 -47.59 -14.25 5.73
CA ASP A 59 -47.24 -15.20 6.78
C ASP A 59 -45.72 -15.35 6.87
N ILE A 60 -45.13 -15.00 8.01
CA ILE A 60 -43.69 -15.08 8.25
C ILE A 60 -43.35 -16.09 9.35
N ALA A 61 -42.48 -17.04 9.03
CA ALA A 61 -41.92 -17.97 10.00
C ALA A 61 -40.41 -17.70 10.16
N LEU A 62 -40.02 -17.34 11.38
CA LEU A 62 -38.64 -17.16 11.81
C LEU A 62 -38.21 -18.38 12.63
N ASP A 63 -37.15 -19.06 12.22
CA ASP A 63 -36.50 -20.11 13.00
C ASP A 63 -35.11 -19.63 13.41
N VAL A 64 -35.02 -19.16 14.65
CA VAL A 64 -33.84 -18.53 15.25
C VAL A 64 -32.94 -19.62 15.82
N LYS A 65 -31.68 -19.64 15.40
CA LYS A 65 -30.68 -20.60 15.84
C LYS A 65 -29.80 -20.04 16.96
N GLU A 66 -29.24 -20.95 17.74
CA GLU A 66 -28.29 -20.60 18.81
C GLU A 66 -27.04 -19.92 18.26
N ASP A 67 -26.63 -20.22 17.02
CA ASP A 67 -25.47 -19.61 16.37
C ASP A 67 -25.74 -18.21 15.77
N GLY A 68 -26.94 -17.66 16.00
CA GLY A 68 -27.35 -16.35 15.49
C GLY A 68 -27.90 -16.37 14.06
N ARG A 69 -27.98 -17.53 13.40
CA ARG A 69 -28.68 -17.60 12.10
C ARG A 69 -30.18 -17.53 12.29
N ILE A 70 -30.86 -16.78 11.42
CA ILE A 70 -32.31 -16.70 11.39
C ILE A 70 -32.78 -17.22 10.04
N ASN A 71 -33.44 -18.37 10.03
CA ASN A 71 -34.09 -18.89 8.85
C ASN A 71 -35.44 -18.19 8.71
N VAL A 72 -35.61 -17.44 7.63
CA VAL A 72 -36.83 -16.70 7.31
C VAL A 72 -37.56 -17.45 6.21
N ASN A 73 -38.82 -17.82 6.46
CA ASN A 73 -39.72 -18.35 5.45
C ASN A 73 -40.94 -17.43 5.34
N ILE A 74 -41.25 -16.95 4.14
CA ILE A 74 -42.37 -16.06 3.89
C ILE A 74 -43.31 -16.70 2.87
N VAL A 75 -44.60 -16.64 3.18
CA VAL A 75 -45.70 -16.93 2.26
C VAL A 75 -46.51 -15.66 2.10
N LEU A 76 -46.55 -15.15 0.87
CA LEU A 76 -47.31 -13.96 0.49
C LEU A 76 -48.39 -14.36 -0.51
N ASP A 77 -49.65 -14.15 -0.14
CA ASP A 77 -50.78 -14.19 -1.06
C ASP A 77 -51.12 -12.76 -1.48
N ALA A 78 -50.98 -12.47 -2.77
CA ALA A 78 -51.18 -11.15 -3.35
C ALA A 78 -52.26 -11.18 -4.44
N TYR A 79 -53.13 -10.18 -4.45
CA TYR A 79 -54.17 -10.00 -5.46
C TYR A 79 -53.79 -8.89 -6.44
N PHE A 80 -53.76 -9.21 -7.72
CA PHE A 80 -53.40 -8.29 -8.80
C PHE A 80 -54.66 -7.73 -9.46
N TYR A 81 -54.95 -6.45 -9.24
CA TYR A 81 -56.04 -5.76 -9.93
C TYR A 81 -55.67 -5.43 -11.37
N GLU A 82 -54.41 -5.05 -11.59
CA GLU A 82 -53.83 -4.76 -12.91
C GLU A 82 -52.89 -5.89 -13.36
N PRO A 83 -52.77 -6.15 -14.67
CA PRO A 83 -51.78 -7.09 -15.20
C PRO A 83 -50.35 -6.63 -14.88
N ARG A 84 -49.60 -7.44 -14.12
CA ARG A 84 -48.17 -7.22 -13.77
C ARG A 84 -47.37 -8.49 -14.03
N GLN A 85 -46.06 -8.39 -14.23
CA GLN A 85 -45.18 -9.54 -14.52
C GLN A 85 -44.81 -10.34 -13.28
N GLY A 86 -44.90 -9.72 -12.10
CA GLY A 86 -44.76 -10.40 -10.82
C GLY A 86 -44.52 -9.44 -9.67
N ILE A 87 -43.75 -9.88 -8.68
CA ILE A 87 -43.30 -9.05 -7.56
C ILE A 87 -41.77 -8.92 -7.57
N PHE A 88 -41.28 -7.83 -7.03
CA PHE A 88 -39.88 -7.72 -6.62
C PHE A 88 -39.82 -7.65 -5.10
N VAL A 89 -38.83 -8.31 -4.51
CA VAL A 89 -38.60 -8.37 -3.07
C VAL A 89 -37.20 -7.89 -2.78
N THR A 90 -37.08 -6.92 -1.88
CA THR A 90 -35.79 -6.39 -1.42
C THR A 90 -35.47 -6.95 -0.04
N ILE A 91 -34.24 -7.42 0.13
CA ILE A 91 -33.72 -7.96 1.39
C ILE A 91 -32.47 -7.14 1.71
N ALA A 92 -32.47 -6.46 2.86
CA ALA A 92 -31.36 -5.64 3.29
C ALA A 92 -30.28 -6.47 4.02
N ASP A 93 -29.02 -6.21 3.71
CA ASP A 93 -27.87 -6.76 4.43
C ASP A 93 -27.22 -5.71 5.34
N ARG A 94 -27.43 -4.40 5.10
CA ARG A 94 -26.79 -3.30 5.81
C ARG A 94 -27.81 -2.43 6.56
N TYR A 95 -27.45 -2.01 7.77
CA TYR A 95 -28.28 -1.28 8.71
C TYR A 95 -27.46 -0.15 9.33
N ASN A 96 -27.75 1.10 8.96
CA ASN A 96 -26.95 2.25 9.38
C ASN A 96 -27.63 3.03 10.52
N ASP A 97 -26.84 3.73 11.32
CA ASP A 97 -27.30 4.66 12.36
C ASP A 97 -28.17 4.04 13.48
N TYR A 98 -27.94 2.78 13.85
CA TYR A 98 -28.63 2.14 14.98
C TYR A 98 -27.97 2.53 16.30
N ASP A 99 -28.72 3.14 17.22
CA ASP A 99 -28.25 3.53 18.54
C ASP A 99 -28.97 2.75 19.66
N PHE A 100 -28.19 2.00 20.42
CA PHE A 100 -28.63 1.25 21.60
C PHE A 100 -28.11 1.85 22.92
N GLY A 101 -27.78 3.14 22.92
CA GLY A 101 -27.30 3.91 24.08
C GLY A 101 -25.79 4.19 24.08
N ASN A 102 -25.05 3.74 23.06
CA ASN A 102 -23.60 3.91 22.91
C ASN A 102 -23.22 4.75 21.67
N GLY A 103 -24.19 5.48 21.12
CA GLY A 103 -24.06 6.23 19.88
C GLY A 103 -24.38 5.36 18.66
N PRO A 104 -24.64 5.99 17.49
CA PRO A 104 -25.01 5.29 16.28
C PRO A 104 -23.89 4.37 15.81
N LYS A 105 -24.27 3.15 15.43
CA LYS A 105 -23.39 2.14 14.83
C LYS A 105 -24.05 1.55 13.59
N ASP A 106 -23.21 1.14 12.65
CA ASP A 106 -23.63 0.41 11.47
C ASP A 106 -23.47 -1.10 11.70
N TYR A 107 -24.46 -1.85 11.24
CA TYR A 107 -24.49 -3.31 11.32
C TYR A 107 -24.66 -3.89 9.92
N VAL A 108 -24.01 -5.03 9.68
CA VAL A 108 -24.16 -5.79 8.43
C VAL A 108 -24.47 -7.22 8.78
N PHE A 109 -25.63 -7.71 8.34
CA PHE A 109 -26.11 -9.08 8.50
C PHE A 109 -26.33 -9.70 7.12
N PRO A 110 -25.29 -10.35 6.55
CA PRO A 110 -25.37 -10.91 5.21
C PRO A 110 -26.46 -11.96 5.09
N THR A 111 -27.21 -11.91 4.00
CA THR A 111 -28.22 -12.91 3.67
C THR A 111 -27.63 -14.02 2.78
N SER A 112 -28.12 -15.24 2.98
CA SER A 112 -27.63 -16.44 2.30
C SER A 112 -28.78 -17.42 2.05
N ASP A 113 -28.55 -18.44 1.21
CA ASP A 113 -29.53 -19.51 0.93
C ASP A 113 -30.92 -19.00 0.49
N ILE A 114 -30.94 -17.98 -0.37
CA ILE A 114 -32.18 -17.44 -0.95
C ILE A 114 -32.82 -18.49 -1.87
N ARG A 115 -34.07 -18.86 -1.60
CA ARG A 115 -34.83 -19.84 -2.41
C ARG A 115 -36.23 -19.31 -2.68
N VAL A 116 -36.71 -19.51 -3.90
CA VAL A 116 -38.08 -19.22 -4.33
C VAL A 116 -38.71 -20.50 -4.84
N LYS A 117 -39.95 -20.77 -4.44
CA LYS A 117 -40.64 -22.01 -4.78
C LYS A 117 -41.60 -21.81 -5.96
N ASN A 118 -41.56 -22.75 -6.91
CA ASN A 118 -42.50 -22.86 -8.03
C ASN A 118 -42.67 -21.59 -8.91
N ARG A 119 -41.65 -20.73 -8.97
CA ARG A 119 -41.62 -19.51 -9.79
C ARG A 119 -40.22 -19.26 -10.32
N ASP A 120 -40.15 -18.62 -11.49
CA ASP A 120 -38.89 -18.07 -12.01
C ASP A 120 -38.47 -16.88 -11.14
N VAL A 121 -37.16 -16.79 -10.87
CA VAL A 121 -36.56 -15.69 -10.10
C VAL A 121 -35.26 -15.22 -10.74
N GLU A 122 -35.11 -13.91 -10.84
CA GLU A 122 -33.84 -13.24 -11.10
C GLU A 122 -33.37 -12.60 -9.80
N ILE A 123 -32.14 -12.89 -9.37
CA ILE A 123 -31.56 -12.37 -8.12
C ILE A 123 -30.40 -11.45 -8.48
N ASP A 124 -30.50 -10.19 -8.05
CA ASP A 124 -29.43 -9.22 -8.15
C ASP A 124 -28.87 -8.92 -6.75
N HIS A 125 -27.54 -8.87 -6.64
CA HIS A 125 -26.84 -8.62 -5.38
C HIS A 125 -26.07 -7.31 -5.47
N ASN A 126 -26.24 -6.44 -4.48
CA ASN A 126 -25.50 -5.19 -4.36
C ASN A 126 -24.88 -5.04 -2.96
N SER A 127 -24.19 -3.93 -2.70
CA SER A 127 -23.56 -3.65 -1.40
C SER A 127 -24.54 -3.48 -0.23
N ASP A 128 -25.84 -3.32 -0.53
CA ASP A 128 -26.89 -3.02 0.43
C ASP A 128 -27.79 -4.25 0.70
N GLY A 129 -27.71 -5.30 -0.13
CA GLY A 129 -28.40 -6.57 0.03
C GLY A 129 -28.74 -7.26 -1.29
N ALA A 130 -29.93 -7.87 -1.36
CA ALA A 130 -30.40 -8.63 -2.50
C ALA A 130 -31.78 -8.16 -3.00
N VAL A 131 -31.98 -8.15 -4.32
CA VAL A 131 -33.26 -7.87 -4.97
C VAL A 131 -33.69 -9.08 -5.78
N LEU A 132 -34.82 -9.68 -5.42
CA LEU A 132 -35.41 -10.83 -6.09
C LEU A 132 -36.54 -10.35 -6.98
N LYS A 133 -36.44 -10.51 -8.29
CA LYS A 133 -37.58 -10.33 -9.20
C LYS A 133 -38.23 -11.69 -9.43
N ILE A 134 -39.40 -11.89 -8.82
CA ILE A 134 -40.15 -13.15 -8.87
C ILE A 134 -41.28 -13.00 -9.88
N GLY A 135 -41.16 -13.67 -11.02
CA GLY A 135 -42.04 -13.51 -12.18
C GLY A 135 -41.31 -13.83 -13.48
N THR A 136 -42.06 -14.05 -14.56
CA THR A 136 -41.47 -14.33 -15.88
C THR A 136 -41.57 -13.09 -16.76
N PRO A 137 -40.44 -12.52 -17.24
CA PRO A 137 -40.47 -11.35 -18.13
C PRO A 137 -41.40 -11.56 -19.33
N GLY A 138 -42.29 -10.59 -19.57
CA GLY A 138 -43.25 -10.63 -20.68
C GLY A 138 -44.50 -11.50 -20.48
N LYS A 139 -44.66 -12.18 -19.33
CA LYS A 139 -45.92 -12.85 -18.95
C LYS A 139 -46.61 -12.05 -17.86
N PHE A 140 -47.84 -11.61 -18.11
CA PHE A 140 -48.62 -10.84 -17.14
C PHE A 140 -49.55 -11.75 -16.33
N LEU A 141 -49.62 -11.50 -15.03
CA LEU A 141 -50.44 -12.14 -14.02
C LEU A 141 -51.53 -11.17 -13.55
N GLN A 142 -52.72 -11.69 -13.29
CA GLN A 142 -53.86 -10.95 -12.74
C GLN A 142 -54.64 -11.87 -11.77
N GLY A 143 -55.32 -11.30 -10.78
CA GLY A 143 -56.02 -12.04 -9.72
C GLY A 143 -55.09 -12.58 -8.63
N SER A 144 -55.56 -13.54 -7.83
CA SER A 144 -54.81 -14.10 -6.71
C SER A 144 -53.57 -14.88 -7.15
N GLN A 145 -52.42 -14.54 -6.58
CA GLN A 145 -51.13 -15.18 -6.80
C GLN A 145 -50.46 -15.46 -5.45
N ARG A 146 -49.86 -16.64 -5.33
CA ARG A 146 -49.09 -17.04 -4.15
C ARG A 146 -47.59 -17.04 -4.44
N TYR A 147 -46.83 -16.46 -3.51
CA TYR A 147 -45.36 -16.41 -3.52
C TYR A 147 -44.82 -17.03 -2.24
N GLU A 148 -43.88 -17.95 -2.37
CA GLU A 148 -43.21 -18.61 -1.24
C GLU A 148 -41.70 -18.49 -1.45
N PHE A 149 -41.02 -17.83 -0.51
CA PHE A 149 -39.59 -17.63 -0.57
C PHE A 149 -38.97 -17.71 0.83
N SER A 150 -37.70 -18.10 0.88
CA SER A 150 -36.95 -18.27 2.11
C SER A 150 -35.53 -17.76 1.98
N TYR A 151 -34.94 -17.30 3.07
CA TYR A 151 -33.55 -16.87 3.13
C TYR A 151 -33.02 -16.99 4.56
N VAL A 152 -31.70 -16.98 4.71
CA VAL A 152 -31.02 -17.07 6.01
C VAL A 152 -30.28 -15.78 6.29
N ILE A 153 -30.61 -15.14 7.42
CA ILE A 153 -29.90 -13.96 7.92
C ILE A 153 -28.76 -14.44 8.84
N ASN A 154 -27.54 -13.99 8.58
CA ASN A 154 -26.38 -14.26 9.45
C ASN A 154 -26.16 -13.07 10.39
N THR A 155 -26.81 -13.12 11.56
CA THR A 155 -26.62 -12.07 12.58
C THR A 155 -25.29 -12.24 13.32
N ARG A 156 -24.91 -11.23 14.11
CA ARG A 156 -23.66 -11.18 14.87
C ARG A 156 -23.88 -10.40 16.16
N ASP A 157 -22.97 -10.58 17.11
CA ASP A 157 -23.05 -9.97 18.43
C ASP A 157 -23.12 -8.43 18.31
N LEU A 158 -24.13 -7.84 18.95
CA LEU A 158 -24.35 -6.40 19.00
C LEU A 158 -23.44 -5.69 20.04
N GLU A 159 -22.73 -6.46 20.87
CA GLU A 159 -21.84 -5.98 21.93
C GLU A 159 -22.57 -5.06 22.94
N LEU A 160 -23.80 -5.41 23.31
CA LEU A 160 -24.63 -4.65 24.26
C LEU A 160 -24.27 -4.99 25.70
N GLU A 161 -24.32 -3.98 26.59
CA GLU A 161 -24.02 -4.17 28.02
C GLU A 161 -25.10 -4.93 28.79
N GLN A 162 -26.35 -4.92 28.30
CA GLN A 162 -27.53 -5.44 29.02
C GLN A 162 -27.91 -6.89 28.70
N GLY A 163 -27.21 -7.52 27.75
CA GLY A 163 -27.53 -8.87 27.28
C GLY A 163 -27.61 -8.94 25.76
N ASP A 164 -28.06 -10.09 25.27
CA ASP A 164 -28.31 -10.27 23.84
C ASP A 164 -29.67 -9.65 23.49
N LEU A 165 -29.90 -9.35 22.21
CA LEU A 165 -31.14 -8.72 21.75
C LEU A 165 -31.59 -9.34 20.44
N LEU A 166 -32.86 -9.76 20.38
CA LEU A 166 -33.54 -10.04 19.12
C LEU A 166 -34.37 -8.81 18.74
N TYR A 167 -33.86 -8.02 17.81
CA TYR A 167 -34.55 -6.86 17.24
C TYR A 167 -34.74 -7.05 15.73
N GLN A 168 -35.92 -7.54 15.32
CA GLN A 168 -36.14 -8.07 13.97
C GLN A 168 -37.44 -7.51 13.37
N ASN A 169 -37.39 -7.00 12.14
CA ASN A 169 -38.59 -6.69 11.36
C ASN A 169 -39.25 -7.98 10.89
N LEU A 170 -40.55 -8.07 11.15
CA LEU A 170 -41.46 -9.05 10.56
C LEU A 170 -41.98 -8.54 9.21
N ILE A 171 -42.28 -7.25 9.12
CA ILE A 171 -42.57 -6.55 7.87
C ILE A 171 -41.91 -5.17 7.91
N THR A 172 -41.50 -4.67 6.75
CA THR A 172 -40.87 -3.35 6.64
C THR A 172 -41.83 -2.33 6.05
N GLN A 173 -41.51 -1.05 6.22
CA GLN A 173 -42.24 0.07 5.60
C GLN A 173 -42.01 0.20 4.08
N TYR A 174 -41.20 -0.67 3.48
CA TYR A 174 -40.74 -0.56 2.09
C TYR A 174 -41.57 -1.41 1.12
N TRP A 175 -42.81 -1.71 1.46
CA TRP A 175 -43.75 -2.33 0.54
C TRP A 175 -44.57 -1.27 -0.20
N ASP A 176 -44.60 -1.37 -1.53
CA ASP A 176 -45.32 -0.43 -2.41
C ASP A 176 -46.85 -0.65 -2.41
N PHE A 177 -47.33 -1.70 -1.74
CA PHE A 177 -48.75 -2.01 -1.60
C PHE A 177 -49.10 -2.43 -0.17
N PRO A 178 -50.35 -2.22 0.27
CA PRO A 178 -50.77 -2.52 1.63
C PRO A 178 -50.91 -4.03 1.87
N MET A 179 -50.62 -4.44 3.11
CA MET A 179 -50.70 -5.82 3.60
C MET A 179 -51.87 -5.92 4.57
N MET A 180 -52.91 -6.66 4.18
CA MET A 180 -54.21 -6.67 4.87
C MET A 180 -54.17 -7.47 6.17
N LYS A 181 -53.43 -8.57 6.15
CA LYS A 181 -53.27 -9.47 7.29
C LYS A 181 -51.84 -9.96 7.35
N THR A 182 -51.24 -9.85 8.53
CA THR A 182 -49.90 -10.35 8.79
C THR A 182 -49.97 -11.39 9.90
N SER A 183 -49.45 -12.59 9.67
CA SER A 183 -49.28 -13.59 10.72
C SER A 183 -47.82 -13.96 10.88
N PHE A 184 -47.41 -14.27 12.10
CA PHE A 184 -46.02 -14.62 12.36
C PHE A 184 -45.87 -15.77 13.34
N LYS A 185 -44.79 -16.53 13.14
CA LYS A 185 -44.32 -17.57 14.05
C LYS A 185 -42.81 -17.43 14.24
N ILE A 186 -42.37 -17.23 15.46
CA ILE A 186 -40.95 -17.13 15.83
C ILE A 186 -40.61 -18.31 16.71
N GLN A 187 -39.71 -19.16 16.25
CA GLN A 187 -39.17 -20.28 17.00
C GLN A 187 -37.81 -19.88 17.58
N MET A 188 -37.74 -19.79 18.91
CA MET A 188 -36.51 -19.50 19.64
C MET A 188 -35.71 -20.78 19.95
N PRO A 189 -34.37 -20.70 20.05
CA PRO A 189 -33.52 -21.87 20.27
C PRO A 189 -33.54 -22.37 21.73
N LYS A 190 -33.77 -21.48 22.70
CA LYS A 190 -33.77 -21.77 24.14
C LYS A 190 -34.96 -21.09 24.84
N SER A 191 -35.29 -21.51 26.05
CA SER A 191 -36.29 -20.82 26.88
C SER A 191 -35.82 -19.40 27.22
N PHE A 192 -36.77 -18.47 27.31
CA PHE A 192 -36.53 -17.08 27.68
C PHE A 192 -37.67 -16.61 28.61
N ASP A 193 -37.35 -15.72 29.56
CA ASP A 193 -38.32 -15.20 30.54
C ASP A 193 -38.80 -13.78 30.20
N ALA A 194 -38.24 -13.16 29.15
CA ALA A 194 -38.56 -11.80 28.77
C ALA A 194 -39.86 -11.70 27.96
N THR A 195 -40.56 -10.58 28.12
CA THR A 195 -41.80 -10.28 27.39
C THR A 195 -41.48 -9.69 26.02
N PRO A 196 -41.89 -10.32 24.89
CA PRO A 196 -41.74 -9.75 23.57
C PRO A 196 -42.51 -8.43 23.44
N LYS A 197 -41.86 -7.40 22.90
CA LYS A 197 -42.50 -6.12 22.58
C LYS A 197 -42.60 -6.02 21.06
N PHE A 198 -43.77 -5.61 20.57
CA PHE A 198 -44.00 -5.39 19.15
C PHE A 198 -44.23 -3.90 18.91
N TYR A 199 -43.49 -3.35 17.94
CA TYR A 199 -43.54 -1.93 17.60
C TYR A 199 -43.92 -1.74 16.14
N ALA A 200 -44.71 -0.70 15.87
CA ALA A 200 -44.84 -0.15 14.53
C ALA A 200 -44.34 1.28 14.46
N THR A 201 -43.80 1.68 13.30
CA THR A 201 -43.06 2.95 13.10
C THR A 201 -43.81 4.18 13.62
N ALA A 202 -45.14 4.17 13.59
CA ALA A 202 -45.96 5.29 14.05
C ALA A 202 -46.56 5.08 15.45
N HIS A 203 -47.08 3.89 15.81
CA HIS A 203 -47.95 3.68 16.99
C HIS A 203 -47.69 2.35 17.73
N ASN A 204 -48.04 2.31 19.02
CA ASN A 204 -48.06 1.08 19.83
C ASN A 204 -49.31 0.27 19.45
N LEU A 205 -49.18 -0.63 18.47
CA LEU A 205 -50.30 -1.44 17.99
C LEU A 205 -50.56 -2.63 18.94
N PRO A 206 -51.82 -2.92 19.32
CA PRO A 206 -52.15 -4.10 20.11
C PRO A 206 -52.07 -5.35 19.23
N VAL A 207 -50.85 -5.84 19.00
CA VAL A 207 -50.60 -7.13 18.33
C VAL A 207 -51.09 -8.24 19.26
N GLU A 208 -52.00 -9.08 18.77
CA GLU A 208 -52.40 -10.28 19.49
C GLU A 208 -51.33 -11.35 19.31
N TYR A 209 -50.70 -11.78 20.41
CA TYR A 209 -49.69 -12.83 20.39
C TYR A 209 -49.86 -13.79 21.58
N LYS A 210 -49.32 -14.99 21.40
CA LYS A 210 -49.22 -16.04 22.40
C LYS A 210 -47.80 -16.56 22.42
N VAL A 211 -47.27 -16.79 23.62
CA VAL A 211 -45.99 -17.48 23.83
C VAL A 211 -46.29 -18.86 24.38
N ASP A 212 -45.77 -19.90 23.72
CA ASP A 212 -45.86 -21.29 24.14
C ASP A 212 -44.45 -21.91 24.18
N GLY A 213 -43.88 -21.97 25.38
CA GLY A 213 -42.49 -22.35 25.59
C GLY A 213 -41.52 -21.44 24.83
N THR A 214 -40.90 -21.97 23.78
CA THR A 214 -39.96 -21.24 22.90
C THR A 214 -40.59 -20.68 21.63
N THR A 215 -41.90 -20.89 21.42
CA THR A 215 -42.59 -20.44 20.21
C THR A 215 -43.41 -19.19 20.50
N ILE A 216 -43.21 -18.13 19.72
CA ILE A 216 -44.04 -16.93 19.74
C ILE A 216 -44.90 -16.96 18.48
N THR A 217 -46.22 -16.95 18.62
CA THR A 217 -47.16 -16.86 17.50
C THR A 217 -48.04 -15.65 17.66
N GLY A 218 -48.31 -14.92 16.59
CA GLY A 218 -49.24 -13.80 16.65
C GLY A 218 -49.82 -13.45 15.28
N SER A 219 -50.81 -12.58 15.31
CA SER A 219 -51.44 -12.07 14.10
C SER A 219 -51.82 -10.61 14.26
N PHE A 220 -51.73 -9.89 13.15
CA PHE A 220 -52.14 -8.51 13.02
C PHE A 220 -53.14 -8.42 11.87
N ASN A 221 -54.40 -8.12 12.21
CA ASN A 221 -55.54 -8.14 11.28
C ASN A 221 -55.99 -6.71 10.89
N GLN A 222 -55.04 -5.79 10.77
CA GLN A 222 -55.27 -4.45 10.23
C GLN A 222 -54.32 -4.19 9.06
N PRO A 223 -54.72 -3.33 8.10
CA PRO A 223 -53.88 -3.02 6.95
C PRO A 223 -52.60 -2.31 7.37
N LEU A 224 -51.44 -2.86 7.00
CA LEU A 224 -50.14 -2.21 7.14
C LEU A 224 -49.70 -1.67 5.78
N TYR A 225 -49.43 -0.36 5.72
CA TYR A 225 -48.90 0.30 4.53
C TYR A 225 -47.86 1.33 4.95
N GLN A 226 -46.64 1.20 4.43
CA GLN A 226 -45.52 2.06 4.80
C GLN A 226 -45.26 2.15 6.32
N GLU A 227 -45.59 1.09 7.04
CA GLU A 227 -45.29 0.91 8.46
C GLU A 227 -44.50 -0.39 8.63
N ALA A 228 -43.45 -0.36 9.45
CA ALA A 228 -42.74 -1.57 9.84
C ALA A 228 -43.46 -2.23 11.03
N LEU A 229 -43.40 -3.56 11.11
CA LEU A 229 -43.76 -4.31 12.32
C LEU A 229 -42.50 -5.03 12.80
N SER A 230 -42.01 -4.65 13.97
CA SER A 230 -40.76 -5.17 14.53
C SER A 230 -41.01 -5.89 15.85
N VAL A 231 -40.30 -6.98 16.09
CA VAL A 231 -40.19 -7.61 17.41
C VAL A 231 -38.94 -7.12 18.10
N TRP A 232 -39.06 -6.80 19.38
CA TRP A 232 -37.98 -6.48 20.31
C TRP A 232 -38.06 -7.43 21.49
N LEU A 233 -37.01 -8.21 21.71
CA LEU A 233 -36.93 -9.15 22.81
C LEU A 233 -35.55 -9.10 23.45
N ASP A 234 -35.51 -8.58 24.68
CA ASP A 234 -34.33 -8.52 25.53
C ASP A 234 -33.99 -9.95 26.01
N LEU A 235 -32.76 -10.41 25.82
CA LEU A 235 -32.33 -11.78 26.13
C LEU A 235 -31.17 -11.77 27.13
N PRO A 236 -31.00 -12.83 27.94
CA PRO A 236 -29.87 -12.91 28.85
C PRO A 236 -28.54 -12.93 28.08
N HIS A 237 -27.45 -12.57 28.75
CA HIS A 237 -26.11 -12.66 28.16
C HIS A 237 -25.78 -14.07 27.67
N ASN A 238 -25.12 -14.16 26.52
CA ASN A 238 -24.72 -15.43 25.89
C ASN A 238 -25.90 -16.36 25.57
N TYR A 239 -27.06 -15.77 25.27
CA TYR A 239 -28.18 -16.52 24.73
C TYR A 239 -27.81 -17.08 23.35
N PHE A 240 -27.14 -16.27 22.52
CA PHE A 240 -26.53 -16.65 21.25
C PHE A 240 -25.04 -17.00 21.41
N VAL A 241 -24.56 -17.93 20.58
CA VAL A 241 -23.17 -18.35 20.46
C VAL A 241 -22.71 -18.14 19.03
N PHE A 242 -22.38 -16.89 18.69
CA PHE A 242 -21.98 -16.54 17.33
C PHE A 242 -20.67 -17.23 16.93
N PRO A 243 -20.60 -17.90 15.76
CA PRO A 243 -19.37 -18.53 15.29
C PRO A 243 -18.37 -17.44 14.86
N ILE A 244 -17.27 -17.31 15.60
CA ILE A 244 -16.17 -16.40 15.24
C ILE A 244 -15.37 -17.06 14.11
N PHE A 245 -15.59 -16.65 12.85
CA PHE A 245 -14.71 -17.03 11.75
C PHE A 245 -13.41 -16.21 11.79
N ASP A 246 -12.57 -16.48 12.79
CA ASP A 246 -11.26 -15.85 12.91
C ASP A 246 -10.25 -16.53 11.98
N LYS A 247 -10.06 -15.94 10.78
CA LYS A 247 -9.05 -16.39 9.82
C LYS A 247 -7.64 -15.89 10.15
N THR A 248 -7.46 -15.10 11.23
CA THR A 248 -6.15 -14.51 11.57
C THR A 248 -5.04 -15.54 11.83
N PRO A 249 -5.27 -16.73 12.42
CA PRO A 249 -4.20 -17.72 12.59
C PRO A 249 -3.69 -18.25 11.25
N ILE A 250 -4.58 -18.43 10.28
CA ILE A 250 -4.25 -18.90 8.93
C ILE A 250 -3.42 -17.83 8.21
N THR A 251 -3.84 -16.56 8.27
CA THR A 251 -3.13 -15.46 7.61
C THR A 251 -1.76 -15.18 8.25
N VAL A 252 -1.63 -15.32 9.57
CA VAL A 252 -0.32 -15.29 10.26
C VAL A 252 0.56 -16.45 9.81
N GLY A 253 -0.01 -17.65 9.65
CA GLY A 253 0.70 -18.80 9.08
C GLY A 253 1.24 -18.52 7.67
N ILE A 254 0.42 -17.94 6.79
CA ILE A 254 0.83 -17.52 5.44
C ILE A 254 1.95 -16.48 5.50
N ALA A 255 1.84 -15.47 6.37
CA ALA A 255 2.89 -14.47 6.57
C ALA A 255 4.21 -15.10 7.04
N GLY A 256 4.14 -16.09 7.93
CA GLY A 256 5.29 -16.87 8.40
C GLY A 256 5.95 -17.68 7.28
N VAL A 257 5.16 -18.34 6.42
CA VAL A 257 5.68 -19.07 5.25
C VAL A 257 6.35 -18.12 4.26
N LEU A 258 5.77 -16.94 3.99
CA LEU A 258 6.39 -15.93 3.12
C LEU A 258 7.73 -15.46 3.68
N ALA A 259 7.80 -15.16 4.98
CA ALA A 259 9.05 -14.77 5.64
C ALA A 259 10.09 -15.89 5.61
N LEU A 260 9.68 -17.15 5.80
CA LEU A 260 10.55 -18.31 5.70
C LEU A 260 11.11 -18.48 4.29
N ILE A 261 10.28 -18.34 3.25
CA ILE A 261 10.72 -18.38 1.85
C ILE A 261 11.77 -17.29 1.60
N MET A 262 11.54 -16.05 2.07
CA MET A 262 12.50 -14.96 1.93
C MET A 262 13.81 -15.24 2.66
N ALA A 263 13.76 -15.83 3.86
CA ALA A 263 14.95 -16.24 4.60
C ALA A 263 15.74 -17.35 3.88
N ILE A 264 15.06 -18.37 3.34
CA ILE A 264 15.69 -19.44 2.55
C ILE A 264 16.35 -18.87 1.29
N LEU A 265 15.66 -17.97 0.58
CA LEU A 265 16.20 -17.29 -0.59
C LEU A 265 17.44 -16.45 -0.23
N PHE A 266 17.45 -15.79 0.92
CA PHE A 266 18.62 -15.08 1.43
C PHE A 266 19.79 -16.03 1.69
N PHE A 267 19.58 -17.16 2.38
CA PHE A 267 20.66 -18.12 2.63
C PHE A 267 21.22 -18.74 1.34
N LYS A 268 20.38 -18.94 0.32
CA LYS A 268 20.77 -19.55 -0.96
C LYS A 268 21.44 -18.55 -1.92
N TYR A 269 20.94 -17.32 -1.98
CA TYR A 269 21.35 -16.33 -3.01
C TYR A 269 22.03 -15.07 -2.46
N GLY A 270 21.96 -14.81 -1.16
CA GLY A 270 22.51 -13.62 -0.50
C GLY A 270 23.92 -13.77 0.09
N ARG A 271 24.49 -14.98 0.17
CA ARG A 271 25.88 -15.16 0.66
C ARG A 271 26.89 -14.61 -0.36
N GLU A 272 27.59 -13.55 0.01
CA GLU A 272 28.69 -12.98 -0.78
C GLU A 272 29.88 -13.95 -0.90
N TYR A 273 30.65 -13.84 -1.99
CA TYR A 273 31.95 -14.49 -2.06
C TYR A 273 32.92 -13.78 -1.10
N PRO A 274 33.79 -14.52 -0.38
CA PRO A 274 34.76 -13.89 0.50
C PRO A 274 35.64 -12.93 -0.31
N ILE A 275 35.78 -11.70 0.17
CA ILE A 275 36.68 -10.72 -0.41
C ILE A 275 38.10 -11.12 0.02
N VAL A 276 38.92 -11.52 -0.94
CA VAL A 276 40.34 -11.78 -0.69
C VAL A 276 41.05 -10.44 -0.73
N ASP A 277 41.64 -10.03 0.39
CA ASP A 277 42.45 -8.80 0.47
C ASP A 277 43.80 -9.09 -0.21
N THR A 278 43.93 -8.67 -1.47
CA THR A 278 45.18 -8.80 -2.23
C THR A 278 46.04 -7.57 -2.01
N VAL A 279 47.36 -7.75 -1.86
CA VAL A 279 48.27 -6.60 -1.82
C VAL A 279 48.51 -6.15 -3.26
N GLU A 280 47.85 -5.06 -3.66
CA GLU A 280 47.97 -4.50 -5.01
C GLU A 280 48.79 -3.21 -4.98
N PHE A 281 49.83 -3.17 -5.81
CA PHE A 281 50.76 -2.03 -5.93
C PHE A 281 50.52 -1.21 -7.20
N SER A 282 49.62 -1.65 -8.08
CA SER A 282 49.38 -1.05 -9.40
C SER A 282 47.90 -0.79 -9.63
N ALA A 283 47.58 -0.07 -10.70
CA ALA A 283 46.21 0.17 -11.13
C ALA A 283 45.45 -1.16 -11.35
N PRO A 284 44.17 -1.25 -10.98
CA PRO A 284 43.38 -2.47 -11.13
C PRO A 284 43.29 -2.90 -12.59
N TYR A 285 43.59 -4.17 -12.87
CA TYR A 285 43.68 -4.68 -14.23
C TYR A 285 42.33 -4.67 -14.95
N GLY A 286 42.30 -4.06 -16.14
CA GLY A 286 41.14 -4.09 -17.04
C GLY A 286 39.98 -3.15 -16.66
N LEU A 287 40.21 -2.24 -15.70
CA LEU A 287 39.28 -1.19 -15.29
C LEU A 287 39.87 0.19 -15.55
N SER A 288 39.06 1.12 -16.06
CA SER A 288 39.42 2.54 -16.06
C SER A 288 39.26 3.17 -14.67
N SER A 289 39.72 4.41 -14.50
CA SER A 289 39.53 5.16 -13.26
C SER A 289 38.03 5.33 -12.93
N ALA A 290 37.19 5.63 -13.92
CA ALA A 290 35.76 5.79 -13.73
C ALA A 290 35.09 4.46 -13.33
N GLU A 291 35.44 3.39 -14.03
CA GLU A 291 34.93 2.04 -13.75
C GLU A 291 35.33 1.54 -12.37
N THR A 292 36.56 1.86 -11.93
CA THR A 292 37.04 1.58 -10.57
C THR A 292 36.12 2.20 -9.51
N GLY A 293 35.68 3.44 -9.73
CA GLY A 293 34.70 4.11 -8.86
C GLY A 293 33.37 3.39 -8.77
N TYR A 294 32.88 2.93 -9.92
CA TYR A 294 31.66 2.15 -9.99
C TYR A 294 31.78 0.79 -9.29
N VAL A 295 32.87 0.06 -9.50
CA VAL A 295 33.10 -1.24 -8.84
C VAL A 295 33.25 -1.07 -7.32
N TYR A 296 33.96 -0.02 -6.89
CA TYR A 296 34.16 0.28 -5.48
C TYR A 296 32.87 0.69 -4.75
N ARG A 297 32.02 1.53 -5.37
CA ARG A 297 30.82 2.09 -4.71
C ARG A 297 29.49 1.47 -5.14
N GLY A 298 29.48 0.67 -6.19
CA GLY A 298 28.28 0.13 -6.86
C GLY A 298 27.39 1.17 -7.57
N TYR A 299 27.78 2.45 -7.57
CA TYR A 299 27.14 3.54 -8.31
C TYR A 299 28.21 4.51 -8.83
N SER A 300 27.91 5.16 -9.95
CA SER A 300 28.81 6.11 -10.62
C SER A 300 28.49 7.55 -10.21
N LYS A 301 29.52 8.38 -10.08
CA LYS A 301 29.42 9.83 -9.89
C LYS A 301 29.98 10.56 -11.10
N SER A 302 29.58 11.81 -11.30
CA SER A 302 30.17 12.65 -12.36
C SER A 302 31.68 12.81 -12.20
N ASN A 303 32.19 12.89 -10.96
CA ASN A 303 33.63 12.91 -10.65
C ASN A 303 34.37 11.69 -11.19
N ASP A 304 33.71 10.54 -11.29
CA ASP A 304 34.32 9.32 -11.83
C ASP A 304 34.60 9.49 -13.31
N ILE A 305 33.64 10.06 -14.05
CA ILE A 305 33.83 10.38 -15.47
C ILE A 305 34.87 11.49 -15.65
N VAL A 306 34.88 12.51 -14.79
CA VAL A 306 35.89 13.59 -14.84
C VAL A 306 37.30 13.05 -14.60
N SER A 307 37.46 12.03 -13.76
CA SER A 307 38.75 11.35 -13.54
C SER A 307 39.34 10.75 -14.82
N LEU A 308 38.50 10.46 -15.82
CA LEU A 308 38.97 9.95 -17.11
C LEU A 308 39.88 10.93 -17.83
N ILE A 309 39.74 12.24 -17.60
CA ILE A 309 40.62 13.25 -18.20
C ILE A 309 42.06 13.03 -17.74
N ILE A 310 42.27 12.79 -16.44
CA ILE A 310 43.59 12.49 -15.87
C ILE A 310 44.08 11.12 -16.35
N TYR A 311 43.19 10.14 -16.42
CA TYR A 311 43.49 8.79 -16.92
C TYR A 311 43.93 8.79 -18.39
N TRP A 312 43.24 9.53 -19.26
CA TRP A 312 43.61 9.65 -20.67
C TRP A 312 44.93 10.41 -20.84
N ALA A 313 45.18 11.42 -20.00
CA ALA A 313 46.45 12.14 -20.00
C ALA A 313 47.62 11.23 -19.60
N SER A 314 47.46 10.45 -18.52
CA SER A 314 48.49 9.51 -18.06
C SER A 314 48.77 8.38 -19.06
N LYS A 315 47.81 8.06 -19.95
CA LYS A 315 47.98 7.11 -21.04
C LYS A 315 48.40 7.74 -22.38
N GLY A 316 48.68 9.05 -22.41
CA GLY A 316 49.25 9.75 -23.57
C GLY A 316 48.24 10.13 -24.66
N TYR A 317 46.93 10.16 -24.36
CA TYR A 317 45.90 10.52 -25.34
C TYR A 317 45.63 12.03 -25.42
N LEU A 318 45.92 12.77 -24.35
CA LEU A 318 45.74 14.23 -24.28
C LEU A 318 46.78 14.88 -23.37
N THR A 319 47.04 16.17 -23.57
CA THR A 319 47.80 17.00 -22.62
C THR A 319 46.88 17.93 -21.85
N ILE A 320 47.33 18.37 -20.67
CA ILE A 320 46.67 19.32 -19.79
C ILE A 320 47.62 20.50 -19.57
N GLU A 321 47.25 21.68 -20.05
CA GLU A 321 48.00 22.93 -19.88
C GLU A 321 47.24 23.89 -18.96
N GLU A 322 47.92 24.44 -17.97
CA GLU A 322 47.38 25.46 -17.09
C GLU A 322 47.44 26.84 -17.73
N LEU A 323 46.29 27.52 -17.79
CA LEU A 323 46.19 28.86 -18.35
C LEU A 323 46.25 29.98 -17.29
N ASP A 324 46.19 29.63 -16.00
CA ASP A 324 46.29 30.58 -14.91
C ASP A 324 47.07 30.03 -13.70
N GLU A 325 47.73 30.93 -12.97
CA GLU A 325 48.51 30.59 -11.75
C GLU A 325 47.66 29.94 -10.64
N LYS A 326 46.33 30.11 -10.71
CA LYS A 326 45.38 29.61 -9.72
C LYS A 326 44.87 28.21 -10.03
N GLY A 327 45.18 27.63 -11.18
CA GLY A 327 44.79 26.28 -11.57
C GLY A 327 43.29 26.10 -11.79
N LYS A 328 42.58 27.13 -12.26
CA LYS A 328 41.13 27.08 -12.51
C LYS A 328 40.78 26.87 -13.97
N ASN A 329 41.59 27.40 -14.87
CA ASN A 329 41.39 27.28 -16.31
C ASN A 329 42.48 26.39 -16.90
N ILE A 330 42.06 25.36 -17.61
CA ILE A 330 42.95 24.45 -18.33
C ILE A 330 42.61 24.44 -19.81
N LYS A 331 43.63 24.15 -20.62
CA LYS A 331 43.52 23.78 -22.02
C LYS A 331 43.85 22.29 -22.15
N LEU A 332 42.97 21.56 -22.81
CA LEU A 332 43.14 20.15 -23.13
C LEU A 332 43.46 20.05 -24.62
N THR A 333 44.60 19.46 -24.97
CA THR A 333 44.99 19.25 -26.38
C THR A 333 45.02 17.76 -26.67
N LYS A 334 44.36 17.35 -27.75
CA LYS A 334 44.28 15.95 -28.20
C LYS A 334 45.62 15.53 -28.83
N ILE A 335 46.17 14.41 -28.37
CA ILE A 335 47.42 13.85 -28.92
C ILE A 335 47.13 12.65 -29.83
N ALA A 336 46.20 11.78 -29.39
CA ALA A 336 45.88 10.55 -30.09
C ALA A 336 44.39 10.22 -30.01
N GLU A 337 43.90 9.44 -30.97
CA GLU A 337 42.60 8.79 -30.87
C GLU A 337 42.65 7.64 -29.86
N LEU A 338 41.55 7.43 -29.14
CA LEU A 338 41.43 6.26 -28.28
C LEU A 338 41.31 4.99 -29.13
N SER A 339 42.38 4.21 -29.21
CA SER A 339 42.46 3.01 -30.06
C SER A 339 42.11 1.69 -29.33
N ASP A 340 42.08 1.68 -27.99
CA ASP A 340 41.82 0.48 -27.17
C ASP A 340 40.80 0.74 -26.03
N VAL A 341 39.56 1.08 -26.38
CA VAL A 341 38.51 1.35 -25.38
C VAL A 341 37.57 0.16 -25.24
N ARG A 342 37.71 -0.56 -24.12
CA ARG A 342 36.78 -1.65 -23.74
C ARG A 342 35.35 -1.14 -23.46
N ASN A 343 35.18 0.14 -23.12
CA ASN A 343 33.90 0.74 -22.79
C ASN A 343 33.48 1.82 -23.81
N ARG A 344 32.41 1.55 -24.57
CA ARG A 344 31.88 2.48 -25.60
C ARG A 344 31.48 3.85 -25.04
N GLU A 345 31.14 3.94 -23.75
CA GLU A 345 30.75 5.21 -23.14
C GLU A 345 31.96 6.14 -22.93
N GLU A 346 33.14 5.59 -22.61
CA GLU A 346 34.36 6.40 -22.48
C GLU A 346 34.75 7.03 -23.83
N LEU A 347 34.63 6.25 -24.91
CA LEU A 347 34.84 6.73 -26.27
C LEU A 347 33.86 7.87 -26.62
N ARG A 348 32.59 7.76 -26.21
CA ARG A 348 31.60 8.83 -26.42
C ARG A 348 31.95 10.10 -25.66
N VAL A 349 32.40 10.01 -24.40
CA VAL A 349 32.80 11.17 -23.62
C VAL A 349 34.02 11.83 -24.26
N PHE A 350 35.02 11.05 -24.66
CA PHE A 350 36.22 11.56 -25.33
C PHE A 350 35.91 12.24 -26.67
N ASN A 351 35.08 11.62 -27.51
CA ASN A 351 34.67 12.21 -28.79
C ASN A 351 33.81 13.47 -28.60
N ALA A 352 32.99 13.52 -27.54
CA ALA A 352 32.23 14.70 -27.20
C ALA A 352 33.10 15.84 -26.66
N LEU A 353 34.21 15.52 -25.99
CA LEU A 353 35.18 16.49 -25.49
C LEU A 353 35.79 17.26 -26.68
N PHE A 354 36.28 16.53 -27.68
CA PHE A 354 37.01 17.05 -28.85
C PHE A 354 36.15 17.19 -30.11
N LYS A 355 34.83 17.39 -29.98
CA LYS A 355 33.86 17.42 -31.09
C LYS A 355 34.30 18.29 -32.29
N ASN A 356 34.99 17.69 -33.26
CA ASN A 356 35.64 18.33 -34.42
C ASN A 356 36.68 19.41 -34.09
N ARG A 357 37.36 19.30 -32.94
CA ARG A 357 38.42 20.24 -32.50
C ARG A 357 39.55 19.47 -31.85
N GLU A 358 40.78 19.98 -31.98
CA GLU A 358 41.97 19.39 -31.36
C GLU A 358 42.24 19.94 -29.96
N GLU A 359 41.73 21.13 -29.65
CA GLU A 359 41.93 21.80 -28.37
C GLU A 359 40.61 22.23 -27.72
N VAL A 360 40.57 22.22 -26.39
CA VAL A 360 39.39 22.56 -25.58
C VAL A 360 39.80 23.31 -24.33
N THR A 361 39.16 24.45 -24.06
CA THR A 361 39.36 25.17 -22.79
C THR A 361 38.21 24.93 -21.80
N THR A 362 38.48 25.11 -20.49
CA THR A 362 37.44 25.05 -19.42
C THR A 362 36.23 25.94 -19.72
N LYS A 363 36.44 27.09 -20.38
CA LYS A 363 35.37 28.06 -20.72
C LYS A 363 34.45 27.57 -21.84
N GLU A 364 34.95 26.76 -22.74
CA GLU A 364 34.18 26.19 -23.85
C GLU A 364 33.34 24.97 -23.42
N LEU A 365 33.63 24.42 -22.25
CA LEU A 365 32.89 23.31 -21.67
C LEU A 365 31.62 23.84 -20.98
N ASN A 366 30.50 23.66 -21.68
CA ASN A 366 29.18 24.14 -21.29
C ASN A 366 28.24 23.00 -20.83
N THR A 367 26.99 23.36 -20.56
CA THR A 367 25.92 22.42 -20.16
C THR A 367 25.69 21.26 -21.13
N LYS A 368 25.97 21.40 -22.43
CA LYS A 368 25.84 20.30 -23.39
C LYS A 368 26.85 19.19 -23.12
N PHE A 369 28.09 19.55 -22.77
CA PHE A 369 29.08 18.56 -22.35
C PHE A 369 28.76 17.99 -20.96
N GLY A 370 28.21 18.82 -20.06
CA GLY A 370 27.66 18.34 -18.78
C GLY A 370 26.58 17.27 -18.94
N ASN A 371 25.68 17.41 -19.92
CA ASN A 371 24.69 16.39 -20.27
C ASN A 371 25.36 15.10 -20.77
N VAL A 372 26.44 15.18 -21.53
CA VAL A 372 27.22 14.00 -21.96
C VAL A 372 27.82 13.29 -20.74
N ILE A 373 28.40 14.03 -19.79
CA ILE A 373 28.91 13.44 -18.53
C ILE A 373 27.78 12.78 -17.74
N SER A 374 26.63 13.43 -17.59
CA SER A 374 25.47 12.87 -16.88
C SER A 374 25.00 11.57 -17.52
N ASN A 375 24.84 11.56 -18.85
CA ASN A 375 24.47 10.37 -19.62
C ASN A 375 25.51 9.26 -19.49
N ALA A 376 26.81 9.60 -19.57
CA ALA A 376 27.91 8.65 -19.38
C ALA A 376 27.92 8.09 -17.95
N THR A 377 27.64 8.91 -16.95
CA THR A 377 27.54 8.47 -15.55
C THR A 377 26.41 7.45 -15.36
N ALA A 378 25.25 7.68 -15.98
CA ALA A 378 24.13 6.74 -15.94
C ALA A 378 24.42 5.43 -16.70
N SER A 379 25.18 5.51 -17.79
CA SER A 379 25.45 4.40 -18.69
C SER A 379 26.77 3.65 -18.43
N LEU A 380 27.67 4.16 -17.59
CA LEU A 380 28.95 3.52 -17.25
C LEU A 380 28.75 2.08 -16.74
N SER A 381 27.65 1.86 -16.02
CA SER A 381 27.27 0.55 -15.50
C SER A 381 26.81 -0.47 -16.56
N LEU A 382 26.58 -0.06 -17.81
CA LEU A 382 26.02 -0.93 -18.85
C LEU A 382 26.92 -2.11 -19.17
N ARG A 383 28.26 -1.91 -19.26
CA ARG A 383 29.23 -2.99 -19.48
C ARG A 383 29.06 -4.09 -18.43
N PHE A 384 29.02 -3.70 -17.16
CA PHE A 384 28.84 -4.59 -16.02
C PHE A 384 27.43 -5.17 -15.88
N ARG A 385 26.44 -4.70 -16.64
CA ARG A 385 25.07 -5.24 -16.63
C ARG A 385 24.82 -6.19 -17.81
N GLN A 386 25.27 -5.80 -19.00
CA GLN A 386 25.03 -6.49 -20.26
C GLN A 386 25.96 -7.69 -20.45
N ASN A 387 27.26 -7.53 -20.17
CA ASN A 387 28.21 -8.62 -20.32
C ASN A 387 28.04 -9.63 -19.17
N LYS A 388 27.82 -10.92 -19.51
CA LYS A 388 27.57 -11.97 -18.50
C LYS A 388 28.84 -12.30 -17.70
N GLU A 389 30.01 -12.17 -18.32
CA GLU A 389 31.30 -12.52 -17.73
C GLU A 389 31.81 -11.41 -16.81
N GLU A 390 31.65 -10.14 -17.19
CA GLU A 390 32.13 -8.99 -16.41
C GLU A 390 31.11 -8.46 -15.40
N ARG A 391 30.00 -9.17 -15.18
CA ARG A 391 28.91 -8.67 -14.35
C ARG A 391 29.32 -8.58 -12.89
N ILE A 392 29.15 -7.43 -12.23
CA ILE A 392 29.56 -7.25 -10.82
C ILE A 392 28.54 -7.85 -9.83
N PHE A 393 27.23 -7.76 -10.13
CA PHE A 393 26.15 -8.26 -9.25
C PHE A 393 25.33 -9.37 -9.92
N SER A 394 24.99 -10.42 -9.19
CA SER A 394 24.21 -11.54 -9.76
C SER A 394 22.79 -11.11 -10.13
N LYS A 395 22.39 -11.30 -11.40
CA LYS A 395 21.06 -10.95 -11.93
C LYS A 395 19.93 -11.62 -11.13
N SER A 396 20.10 -12.89 -10.78
CA SER A 396 19.09 -13.63 -10.01
C SER A 396 18.86 -13.00 -8.63
N SER A 397 19.96 -12.63 -7.95
CA SER A 397 19.92 -11.95 -6.66
C SER A 397 19.27 -10.57 -6.76
N THR A 398 19.61 -9.77 -7.77
CA THR A 398 19.00 -8.45 -7.99
C THR A 398 17.49 -8.55 -8.29
N VAL A 399 17.08 -9.52 -9.12
CA VAL A 399 15.66 -9.73 -9.44
C VAL A 399 14.88 -10.20 -8.21
N LEU A 400 15.42 -11.18 -7.47
CA LEU A 400 14.82 -11.67 -6.23
C LEU A 400 14.69 -10.55 -5.18
N LYS A 401 15.68 -9.65 -5.11
CA LYS A 401 15.64 -8.47 -4.25
C LYS A 401 14.51 -7.51 -4.63
N THR A 402 14.34 -7.23 -5.91
CA THR A 402 13.25 -6.37 -6.40
C THR A 402 11.88 -7.02 -6.13
N ILE A 403 11.71 -8.31 -6.45
CA ILE A 403 10.45 -9.02 -6.20
C ILE A 403 10.15 -9.10 -4.70
N GLY A 404 11.14 -9.46 -3.88
CA GLY A 404 11.01 -9.56 -2.44
C GLY A 404 10.59 -8.25 -1.78
N MET A 405 10.96 -7.11 -2.34
CA MET A 405 10.53 -5.79 -1.86
C MET A 405 9.02 -5.59 -1.97
N PHE A 406 8.39 -6.07 -3.04
CA PHE A 406 6.92 -6.00 -3.21
C PHE A 406 6.20 -7.11 -2.45
N VAL A 407 6.84 -8.26 -2.24
CA VAL A 407 6.24 -9.40 -1.54
C VAL A 407 6.27 -9.24 -0.01
N ALA A 408 7.31 -8.63 0.55
CA ALA A 408 7.46 -8.44 2.00
C ALA A 408 6.24 -7.80 2.70
N PRO A 409 5.63 -6.70 2.19
CA PRO A 409 4.45 -6.09 2.83
C PRO A 409 3.16 -6.92 2.70
N ILE A 410 3.10 -7.91 1.79
CA ILE A 410 1.89 -8.72 1.59
C ILE A 410 1.52 -9.51 2.86
N GLY A 411 2.52 -10.06 3.56
CA GLY A 411 2.27 -10.86 4.77
C GLY A 411 1.53 -10.08 5.85
N ILE A 412 1.98 -8.85 6.14
CA ILE A 412 1.33 -7.99 7.14
C ILE A 412 0.02 -7.38 6.64
N ALA A 413 -0.10 -7.11 5.34
CA ALA A 413 -1.34 -6.63 4.72
C ALA A 413 -2.48 -7.65 4.82
N ILE A 414 -2.21 -8.93 4.55
CA ILE A 414 -3.23 -10.00 4.66
C ILE A 414 -3.66 -10.18 6.12
N VAL A 415 -2.72 -10.08 7.08
CA VAL A 415 -3.06 -10.13 8.50
C VAL A 415 -3.95 -8.94 8.87
N LEU A 416 -3.62 -7.72 8.46
CA LEU A 416 -4.44 -6.53 8.68
C LEU A 416 -5.84 -6.65 8.07
N ALA A 417 -5.95 -7.18 6.85
CA ALA A 417 -7.23 -7.45 6.21
C ALA A 417 -8.08 -8.44 7.03
N SER A 418 -7.47 -9.55 7.48
CA SER A 418 -8.18 -10.54 8.31
C SER A 418 -8.59 -10.01 9.69
N VAL A 419 -7.78 -9.14 10.28
CA VAL A 419 -8.06 -8.47 11.56
C VAL A 419 -9.23 -7.48 11.40
N GLY A 420 -9.25 -6.72 10.29
CA GLY A 420 -10.36 -5.84 9.93
C GLY A 420 -11.66 -6.62 9.71
N TYR A 421 -11.59 -7.70 8.93
CA TYR A 421 -12.73 -8.60 8.69
C TYR A 421 -13.26 -9.21 10.00
N ALA A 422 -12.38 -9.74 10.85
CA ALA A 422 -12.79 -10.34 12.11
C ALA A 422 -13.45 -9.33 13.08
N ARG A 423 -13.16 -8.03 12.94
CA ARG A 423 -13.74 -6.99 13.79
C ARG A 423 -15.05 -6.42 13.27
N MET A 424 -15.12 -6.13 11.97
CA MET A 424 -16.23 -5.42 11.33
C MET A 424 -17.18 -6.38 10.61
N GLY A 425 -16.69 -7.54 10.18
CA GLY A 425 -17.45 -8.54 9.43
C GLY A 425 -17.89 -8.05 8.04
N ILE A 426 -17.25 -7.01 7.53
CA ILE A 426 -17.50 -6.39 6.22
C ILE A 426 -16.31 -6.71 5.32
N GLU A 427 -16.57 -7.26 4.13
CA GLU A 427 -15.52 -7.60 3.16
C GLU A 427 -14.82 -6.35 2.62
N ASP A 428 -15.58 -5.29 2.33
CA ASP A 428 -15.07 -4.00 1.84
C ASP A 428 -14.02 -3.39 2.79
N ASP A 429 -14.30 -3.39 4.09
CA ASP A 429 -13.37 -2.88 5.09
C ASP A 429 -12.09 -3.72 5.17
N ALA A 430 -12.20 -5.04 5.00
CA ALA A 430 -11.04 -5.93 4.96
C ALA A 430 -10.10 -5.56 3.80
N TYR A 431 -10.65 -5.25 2.62
CA TYR A 431 -9.86 -4.77 1.49
C TYR A 431 -9.21 -3.41 1.78
N ILE A 432 -9.93 -2.48 2.40
CA ILE A 432 -9.40 -1.16 2.79
C ILE A 432 -8.23 -1.32 3.76
N PHE A 433 -8.37 -2.12 4.83
CA PHE A 433 -7.29 -2.38 5.79
C PHE A 433 -6.10 -3.09 5.15
N GLY A 434 -6.36 -4.03 4.23
CA GLY A 434 -5.31 -4.70 3.46
C GLY A 434 -4.52 -3.74 2.58
N ILE A 435 -5.20 -2.90 1.80
CA ILE A 435 -4.58 -1.92 0.89
C ILE A 435 -3.83 -0.84 1.67
N MET A 436 -4.42 -0.32 2.74
CA MET A 436 -3.77 0.67 3.60
C MET A 436 -2.54 0.08 4.29
N GLY A 437 -2.66 -1.14 4.82
CA GLY A 437 -1.55 -1.89 5.40
C GLY A 437 -0.43 -2.12 4.40
N TYR A 438 -0.74 -2.61 3.20
CA TYR A 438 0.23 -2.82 2.13
C TYR A 438 0.95 -1.52 1.78
N SER A 439 0.21 -0.42 1.58
CA SER A 439 0.77 0.87 1.18
C SER A 439 1.74 1.42 2.23
N LEU A 440 1.35 1.37 3.51
CA LEU A 440 2.21 1.81 4.61
C LEU A 440 3.48 0.96 4.72
N PHE A 441 3.33 -0.37 4.74
CA PHE A 441 4.46 -1.28 4.89
C PHE A 441 5.32 -1.41 3.63
N MET A 442 4.82 -1.00 2.47
CA MET A 442 5.63 -0.82 1.26
C MET A 442 6.60 0.36 1.44
N VAL A 443 6.12 1.51 1.92
CA VAL A 443 6.98 2.68 2.20
C VAL A 443 8.00 2.35 3.29
N LEU A 444 7.57 1.71 4.38
CA LEU A 444 8.47 1.24 5.43
C LEU A 444 9.44 0.18 4.91
N GLY A 445 9.01 -0.71 4.02
CA GLY A 445 9.84 -1.73 3.40
C GLY A 445 10.94 -1.13 2.53
N ILE A 446 10.63 -0.11 1.72
CA ILE A 446 11.61 0.64 0.91
C ILE A 446 12.60 1.36 1.83
N PHE A 447 12.11 2.02 2.89
CA PHE A 447 12.97 2.70 3.85
C PHE A 447 13.86 1.70 4.60
N GLY A 448 13.31 0.58 5.06
CA GLY A 448 14.02 -0.49 5.77
C GLY A 448 15.05 -1.17 4.88
N TYR A 449 14.69 -1.44 3.62
CA TYR A 449 15.62 -1.88 2.60
C TYR A 449 16.82 -0.94 2.49
N TYR A 450 16.55 0.36 2.35
CA TYR A 450 17.60 1.36 2.26
C TYR A 450 18.37 1.50 3.58
N ALA A 451 17.76 1.34 4.75
CA ALA A 451 18.43 1.49 6.04
C ALA A 451 19.29 0.27 6.44
N THR A 452 18.90 -0.94 6.02
CA THR A 452 19.48 -2.21 6.48
C THR A 452 20.35 -2.94 5.44
N SER A 453 20.38 -2.47 4.19
CA SER A 453 21.23 -3.06 3.14
C SER A 453 22.71 -2.98 3.51
N PHE A 454 23.39 -4.13 3.62
CA PHE A 454 24.85 -4.20 3.73
C PHE A 454 25.56 -4.10 2.37
N ASP A 455 24.83 -4.25 1.28
CA ASP A 455 25.38 -4.12 -0.06
C ASP A 455 26.08 -2.77 -0.20
N GLY A 456 27.39 -2.80 -0.45
CA GLY A 456 28.16 -1.63 -0.88
C GLY A 456 27.69 -1.01 -2.21
N VAL A 457 26.48 -1.35 -2.70
CA VAL A 457 25.74 -0.73 -3.80
C VAL A 457 25.31 0.71 -3.46
N ALA A 458 25.19 1.03 -2.17
CA ALA A 458 25.09 2.40 -1.70
C ALA A 458 26.34 2.70 -0.86
N GLY A 459 27.47 2.94 -1.54
CA GLY A 459 28.81 3.24 -0.99
C GLY A 459 28.95 4.45 -0.05
N THR A 460 28.01 4.67 0.86
CA THR A 460 28.23 5.35 2.14
C THR A 460 28.07 4.30 3.24
N ARG A 461 29.04 4.22 4.15
CA ARG A 461 28.86 3.47 5.41
C ARG A 461 27.68 4.14 6.13
N LYS A 462 26.48 3.56 6.00
CA LYS A 462 25.27 4.16 6.57
C LYS A 462 25.44 4.20 8.09
N PRO A 463 25.10 5.31 8.75
CA PRO A 463 25.25 5.38 10.20
C PRO A 463 24.27 4.39 10.83
N LYS A 464 24.71 3.65 11.85
CA LYS A 464 23.86 2.67 12.55
C LYS A 464 22.57 3.30 13.11
N SER A 465 22.57 4.61 13.36
CA SER A 465 21.39 5.39 13.76
C SER A 465 20.25 5.35 12.75
N MET A 466 20.54 5.16 11.46
CA MET A 466 19.52 5.11 10.42
C MET A 466 18.75 3.79 10.43
N SER A 467 19.43 2.67 10.67
CA SER A 467 18.77 1.38 10.91
C SER A 467 17.96 1.41 12.20
N LEU A 468 18.48 2.05 13.25
CA LEU A 468 17.75 2.27 14.51
C LEU A 468 16.46 3.06 14.26
N LEU A 469 16.53 4.14 13.47
CA LEU A 469 15.38 4.97 13.13
C LEU A 469 14.31 4.17 12.37
N PHE A 470 14.71 3.29 11.44
CA PHE A 470 13.77 2.38 10.76
C PHE A 470 13.02 1.47 11.74
N PHE A 471 13.73 0.81 12.66
CA PHE A 471 13.08 -0.05 13.66
C PHE A 471 12.14 0.74 14.58
N ILE A 472 12.50 1.97 14.96
CA ILE A 472 11.65 2.84 15.78
C ILE A 472 10.38 3.24 15.01
N ILE A 473 10.50 3.75 13.79
CA ILE A 473 9.36 4.20 12.99
C ILE A 473 8.42 3.02 12.68
N SER A 474 8.96 1.87 12.30
CA SER A 474 8.15 0.68 11.99
C SER A 474 7.48 0.10 13.22
N ALA A 475 8.12 0.13 14.39
CA ALA A 475 7.49 -0.23 15.65
C ALA A 475 6.33 0.72 16.02
N ILE A 476 6.53 2.04 15.89
CA ILE A 476 5.48 3.05 16.15
C ILE A 476 4.30 2.84 15.19
N ALA A 477 4.56 2.63 13.90
CA ALA A 477 3.53 2.38 12.89
C ALA A 477 2.72 1.11 13.22
N THR A 478 3.39 0.05 13.64
CA THR A 478 2.73 -1.20 14.06
C THR A 478 1.85 -0.98 15.28
N VAL A 479 2.37 -0.28 16.31
CA VAL A 479 1.59 0.05 17.52
C VAL A 479 0.38 0.91 17.17
N ALA A 480 0.54 1.94 16.34
CA ALA A 480 -0.55 2.80 15.90
C ALA A 480 -1.65 2.01 15.18
N LEU A 481 -1.28 1.09 14.29
CA LEU A 481 -2.22 0.21 13.60
C LEU A 481 -2.92 -0.77 14.54
N THR A 482 -2.20 -1.36 15.50
CA THR A 482 -2.83 -2.24 16.52
C THR A 482 -3.84 -1.53 17.40
N ILE A 483 -3.63 -0.23 17.67
CA ILE A 483 -4.58 0.61 18.39
C ILE A 483 -5.78 0.95 17.48
N ALA A 484 -5.52 1.30 16.21
CA ALA A 484 -6.56 1.68 15.25
C ALA A 484 -7.55 0.54 14.95
N THR A 485 -7.08 -0.71 14.89
CA THR A 485 -7.95 -1.88 14.66
C THR A 485 -8.72 -2.32 15.91
N GLY A 486 -8.49 -1.69 17.07
CA GLY A 486 -9.19 -2.02 18.33
C GLY A 486 -8.83 -3.38 18.94
N TRP A 487 -7.94 -4.14 18.31
CA TRP A 487 -7.52 -5.48 18.75
C TRP A 487 -6.63 -5.49 20.00
N CYS A 488 -6.05 -4.33 20.35
CA CYS A 488 -5.20 -4.18 21.52
C CYS A 488 -5.90 -4.57 22.85
N PHE A 489 -7.24 -4.66 22.86
CA PHE A 489 -8.01 -5.01 24.05
C PHE A 489 -8.31 -6.52 24.22
N LYS A 490 -8.10 -7.37 23.21
CA LYS A 490 -8.33 -8.83 23.33
C LYS A 490 -7.07 -9.68 23.17
N ASN A 491 -6.25 -9.51 22.11
CA ASN A 491 -5.02 -10.29 21.90
C ASN A 491 -4.04 -9.62 20.88
N PRO A 492 -2.86 -9.11 21.29
CA PRO A 492 -1.91 -8.43 20.37
C PRO A 492 -0.99 -9.38 19.58
N LEU A 493 -1.00 -10.68 19.90
CA LEU A 493 -0.02 -11.67 19.41
C LEU A 493 0.03 -11.81 17.87
N PRO A 494 -1.09 -11.88 17.12
CA PRO A 494 -1.07 -12.01 15.65
C PRO A 494 -0.31 -10.86 14.96
N MET A 495 -0.52 -9.63 15.45
CA MET A 495 0.12 -8.43 14.90
C MET A 495 1.60 -8.36 15.23
N ILE A 496 2.00 -8.79 16.43
CA ILE A 496 3.41 -8.90 16.81
C ILE A 496 4.12 -9.90 15.90
N LEU A 497 3.53 -11.08 15.66
CA LEU A 497 4.10 -12.08 14.76
C LEU A 497 4.19 -11.58 13.32
N ALA A 498 3.13 -10.95 12.80
CA ALA A 498 3.13 -10.37 11.45
C ALA A 498 4.23 -9.31 11.28
N TYR A 499 4.45 -8.47 12.30
CA TYR A 499 5.54 -7.50 12.32
C TYR A 499 6.92 -8.16 12.34
N VAL A 500 7.12 -9.19 13.17
CA VAL A 500 8.38 -9.94 13.21
C VAL A 500 8.66 -10.59 11.86
N PHE A 501 7.67 -11.19 11.21
CA PHE A 501 7.80 -11.78 9.87
C PHE A 501 8.11 -10.74 8.79
N PHE A 502 7.51 -9.55 8.88
CA PHE A 502 7.83 -8.42 8.03
C PHE A 502 9.30 -7.99 8.21
N LEU A 503 9.78 -7.84 9.44
CA LEU A 503 11.17 -7.48 9.72
C LEU A 503 12.15 -8.52 9.17
N ILE A 504 11.88 -9.81 9.38
CA ILE A 504 12.69 -10.90 8.83
C ILE A 504 12.76 -10.80 7.31
N SER A 505 11.63 -10.54 6.65
CA SER A 505 11.55 -10.40 5.20
C SER A 505 12.36 -9.20 4.71
N VAL A 506 12.20 -8.03 5.33
CA VAL A 506 12.94 -6.81 4.96
C VAL A 506 14.44 -6.99 5.12
N VAL A 507 14.90 -7.53 6.26
CA VAL A 507 16.33 -7.78 6.50
C VAL A 507 16.88 -8.81 5.53
N SER A 508 16.14 -9.87 5.23
CA SER A 508 16.55 -10.91 4.27
C SER A 508 16.68 -10.34 2.85
N VAL A 509 15.70 -9.55 2.40
CA VAL A 509 15.69 -8.91 1.08
C VAL A 509 16.77 -7.85 0.96
N ALA A 510 16.96 -7.01 1.97
CA ALA A 510 17.96 -5.96 1.99
C ALA A 510 19.39 -6.49 1.77
N ASN A 511 19.64 -7.71 2.28
CA ASN A 511 20.93 -8.39 2.26
C ASN A 511 21.02 -9.54 1.25
N MET A 512 20.05 -9.63 0.33
CA MET A 512 20.06 -10.65 -0.72
C MET A 512 21.01 -10.30 -1.87
N GLY A 513 21.61 -9.09 -1.88
CA GLY A 513 22.53 -8.66 -2.91
C GLY A 513 23.83 -9.46 -2.90
N ARG A 514 24.23 -10.00 -4.05
CA ARG A 514 25.44 -10.81 -4.17
C ARG A 514 26.34 -10.30 -5.29
N ARG A 515 27.60 -9.98 -4.95
CA ARG A 515 28.67 -9.79 -5.93
C ARG A 515 29.00 -11.11 -6.62
N THR A 516 29.29 -11.05 -7.92
CA THR A 516 29.83 -12.20 -8.66
C THR A 516 31.28 -12.48 -8.26
N LYS A 517 31.86 -13.59 -8.73
CA LYS A 517 33.26 -13.91 -8.47
C LYS A 517 34.21 -12.79 -8.94
N ILE A 518 34.06 -12.37 -10.20
CA ILE A 518 34.85 -11.29 -10.80
C ILE A 518 34.59 -9.94 -10.10
N GLY A 519 33.33 -9.65 -9.73
CA GLY A 519 33.01 -8.45 -8.97
C GLY A 519 33.67 -8.42 -7.58
N SER A 520 33.78 -9.56 -6.90
CA SER A 520 34.49 -9.69 -5.62
C SER A 520 36.01 -9.62 -5.79
N GLU A 521 36.56 -10.18 -6.85
CA GLU A 521 38.00 -10.09 -7.18
C GLU A 521 38.41 -8.64 -7.45
N TRP A 522 37.73 -7.94 -8.37
CA TRP A 522 38.02 -6.52 -8.62
C TRP A 522 37.81 -5.66 -7.37
N TYR A 523 36.77 -5.93 -6.58
CA TYR A 523 36.58 -5.19 -5.32
C TYR A 523 37.73 -5.42 -4.33
N GLY A 524 38.24 -6.66 -4.22
CA GLY A 524 39.42 -7.00 -3.43
C GLY A 524 40.67 -6.26 -3.90
N GLN A 525 40.92 -6.23 -5.21
CA GLN A 525 42.06 -5.51 -5.78
C GLN A 525 42.01 -4.01 -5.50
N ILE A 526 40.83 -3.39 -5.68
CA ILE A 526 40.64 -1.97 -5.42
C ILE A 526 40.82 -1.65 -3.93
N LEU A 527 40.33 -2.53 -3.05
CA LEU A 527 40.51 -2.38 -1.60
C LEU A 527 41.99 -2.51 -1.21
N GLY A 528 42.69 -3.47 -1.80
CA GLY A 528 44.13 -3.66 -1.67
C GLY A 528 44.92 -2.41 -2.07
N LEU A 529 44.64 -1.86 -3.25
CA LEU A 529 45.26 -0.63 -3.74
C LEU A 529 44.97 0.57 -2.81
N LYS A 530 43.71 0.73 -2.36
CA LYS A 530 43.33 1.80 -1.43
C LYS A 530 44.10 1.68 -0.11
N ARG A 531 44.18 0.47 0.43
CA ARG A 531 44.91 0.18 1.67
C ARG A 531 46.40 0.41 1.50
N PHE A 532 46.97 0.04 0.36
CA PHE A 532 48.35 0.34 0.01
C PHE A 532 48.61 1.86 0.02
N ILE A 533 47.79 2.67 -0.67
CA ILE A 533 47.92 4.13 -0.67
C ILE A 533 47.87 4.71 0.76
N GLU A 534 46.94 4.22 1.58
CA GLU A 534 46.77 4.70 2.97
C GLU A 534 47.95 4.30 3.87
N VAL A 535 48.42 3.04 3.79
CA VAL A 535 49.33 2.43 4.77
C VAL A 535 50.80 2.38 4.31
N ALA A 536 51.09 2.47 3.01
CA ALA A 536 52.45 2.32 2.49
C ALA A 536 53.47 3.22 3.19
N GLU A 537 54.59 2.62 3.57
CA GLU A 537 55.76 3.30 4.15
C GLU A 537 56.54 4.05 3.08
N GLN A 538 57.22 5.14 3.47
CA GLN A 538 57.93 6.02 2.55
C GLN A 538 59.07 5.30 1.80
N SER A 539 59.86 4.47 2.51
CA SER A 539 60.94 3.66 1.92
C SER A 539 60.45 2.71 0.82
N ARG A 540 59.24 2.17 0.97
CA ARG A 540 58.63 1.29 -0.03
C ARG A 540 58.17 2.06 -1.27
N LEU A 541 57.72 3.30 -1.09
CA LEU A 541 57.32 4.18 -2.19
C LEU A 541 58.53 4.70 -2.98
N GLU A 542 59.64 4.99 -2.29
CA GLU A 542 60.92 5.36 -2.92
C GLU A 542 61.42 4.22 -3.83
N ALA A 543 61.47 2.98 -3.32
CA ALA A 543 61.85 1.83 -4.12
C ALA A 543 60.94 1.61 -5.35
N LEU A 544 59.62 1.80 -5.20
CA LEU A 544 58.67 1.68 -6.31
C LEU A 544 58.79 2.82 -7.33
N ALA A 545 59.14 4.02 -6.89
CA ALA A 545 59.39 5.16 -7.76
C ALA A 545 60.69 4.98 -8.57
N GLU A 546 61.70 4.34 -8.00
CA GLU A 546 62.93 3.96 -8.71
C GLU A 546 62.66 2.88 -9.77
N GLU A 547 61.87 1.84 -9.43
CA GLU A 547 61.50 0.77 -10.36
C GLU A 547 60.57 1.26 -11.48
N THR A 548 59.63 2.14 -11.15
CA THR A 548 58.61 2.66 -12.07
C THR A 548 58.43 4.17 -11.88
N PRO A 549 59.18 5.01 -12.63
CA PRO A 549 59.15 6.47 -12.47
C PRO A 549 57.78 7.12 -12.66
N GLU A 550 56.89 6.46 -13.43
CA GLU A 550 55.55 6.96 -13.75
C GLU A 550 54.45 6.49 -12.77
N ILE A 551 54.79 5.71 -11.75
CA ILE A 551 53.81 5.08 -10.83
C ILE A 551 52.88 6.10 -10.16
N PHE A 552 53.42 7.28 -9.85
CA PHE A 552 52.63 8.36 -9.27
C PHE A 552 51.50 8.79 -10.20
N TYR A 553 51.80 8.98 -11.50
CA TYR A 553 50.86 9.43 -12.51
C TYR A 553 49.86 8.34 -12.89
N ASP A 554 50.28 7.08 -12.90
CA ASP A 554 49.42 5.94 -13.23
C ASP A 554 48.35 5.68 -12.14
N ILE A 555 48.68 5.89 -10.87
CA ILE A 555 47.76 5.66 -9.75
C ILE A 555 46.87 6.88 -9.48
N LEU A 556 47.29 8.08 -9.87
CA LEU A 556 46.60 9.35 -9.59
C LEU A 556 45.10 9.37 -9.96
N PRO A 557 44.67 8.90 -11.15
CA PRO A 557 43.25 8.86 -11.53
C PRO A 557 42.43 7.93 -10.63
N TYR A 558 43.01 6.81 -10.18
CA TYR A 558 42.34 5.85 -9.31
C TYR A 558 42.26 6.37 -7.87
N ALA A 559 43.34 6.99 -7.37
CA ALA A 559 43.34 7.66 -6.08
C ALA A 559 42.30 8.78 -6.01
N TYR A 560 42.10 9.53 -7.11
CA TYR A 560 41.08 10.59 -7.22
C TYR A 560 39.68 10.00 -6.97
N VAL A 561 39.38 8.90 -7.63
CA VAL A 561 38.08 8.25 -7.52
C VAL A 561 37.86 7.55 -6.17
N LEU A 562 38.94 7.06 -5.55
CA LEU A 562 38.91 6.45 -4.22
C LEU A 562 38.91 7.47 -3.07
N GLY A 563 39.18 8.75 -3.37
CA GLY A 563 39.21 9.84 -2.38
C GLY A 563 40.43 9.80 -1.47
N VAL A 564 41.55 9.24 -1.92
CA VAL A 564 42.78 9.08 -1.14
C VAL A 564 43.98 9.83 -1.75
N THR A 565 43.76 10.70 -2.73
CA THR A 565 44.85 11.36 -3.44
C THR A 565 45.63 12.35 -2.60
N ASP A 566 45.02 13.03 -1.63
CA ASP A 566 45.78 13.95 -0.75
C ASP A 566 46.84 13.18 0.04
N VAL A 567 46.52 11.96 0.49
CA VAL A 567 47.48 11.06 1.14
C VAL A 567 48.55 10.61 0.14
N TRP A 568 48.15 10.25 -1.07
CA TRP A 568 49.07 9.82 -2.13
C TRP A 568 50.07 10.93 -2.51
N SER A 569 49.58 12.11 -2.89
CA SER A 569 50.39 13.27 -3.29
C SER A 569 51.35 13.74 -2.19
N LYS A 570 50.92 13.69 -0.92
CA LYS A 570 51.78 14.05 0.21
C LYS A 570 52.94 13.09 0.41
N LYS A 571 52.73 11.78 0.21
CA LYS A 571 53.80 10.78 0.35
C LYS A 571 54.87 10.88 -0.74
N PHE A 572 54.53 11.47 -1.90
CA PHE A 572 55.45 11.71 -3.02
C PHE A 572 56.01 13.14 -3.04
N GLU A 573 55.79 13.95 -2.00
CA GLU A 573 56.35 15.30 -1.92
C GLU A 573 57.87 15.29 -1.68
N SER A 574 58.36 14.30 -0.92
CA SER A 574 59.79 14.09 -0.63
C SER A 574 60.52 13.25 -1.66
N ILE A 575 59.80 12.64 -2.61
CA ILE A 575 60.35 11.77 -3.66
C ILE A 575 60.52 12.61 -4.93
N ALA A 576 61.74 12.71 -5.43
CA ALA A 576 62.04 13.51 -6.62
C ALA A 576 61.50 12.83 -7.89
N ILE A 577 60.30 13.22 -8.33
CA ILE A 577 59.70 12.75 -9.60
C ILE A 577 59.79 13.86 -10.65
N GLN A 578 60.17 13.50 -11.88
CA GLN A 578 60.20 14.43 -13.01
C GLN A 578 58.78 14.79 -13.47
N GLN A 579 58.59 16.03 -13.91
CA GLN A 579 57.31 16.49 -14.49
C GLN A 579 56.92 15.61 -15.69
N PRO A 580 55.64 15.20 -15.83
CA PRO A 580 55.25 14.37 -16.94
C PRO A 580 54.99 15.22 -18.19
N ASP A 581 55.26 14.66 -19.38
CA ASP A 581 55.09 15.35 -20.66
C ASP A 581 53.64 15.78 -20.94
N TRP A 582 52.67 15.09 -20.34
CA TRP A 582 51.25 15.38 -20.53
C TRP A 582 50.74 16.55 -19.68
N TYR A 583 51.51 17.08 -18.74
CA TYR A 583 51.09 18.18 -17.86
C TYR A 583 52.01 19.40 -17.96
N ILE A 584 51.46 20.54 -18.35
CA ILE A 584 52.18 21.80 -18.48
C ILE A 584 51.72 22.74 -17.35
N SER A 585 52.60 22.90 -16.37
CA SER A 585 52.42 23.78 -15.20
C SER A 585 52.58 25.26 -15.57
N SER A 586 51.78 26.11 -14.94
CA SER A 586 51.94 27.57 -14.98
C SER A 586 53.07 28.08 -14.07
N GLN A 587 53.53 27.24 -13.11
CA GLN A 587 54.59 27.56 -12.15
C GLN A 587 55.99 27.11 -12.63
N PRO A 588 57.07 27.85 -12.27
CA PRO A 588 58.44 27.52 -12.65
C PRO A 588 58.98 26.22 -12.03
N ASN A 589 58.53 25.88 -10.82
CA ASN A 589 59.02 24.71 -10.07
C ASN A 589 57.92 23.64 -9.99
N PHE A 590 58.21 22.44 -10.48
CA PHE A 590 57.30 21.30 -10.43
C PHE A 590 57.27 20.67 -9.03
N SER A 591 56.07 20.37 -8.55
CA SER A 591 55.82 19.58 -7.35
C SER A 591 54.57 18.74 -7.56
N THR A 592 54.64 17.46 -7.20
CA THR A 592 53.52 16.49 -7.24
C THR A 592 52.32 16.98 -6.41
N TYR A 593 52.60 17.59 -5.25
CA TYR A 593 51.59 18.18 -4.36
C TYR A 593 50.88 19.37 -5.01
N TYR A 594 51.64 20.30 -5.62
CA TYR A 594 51.06 21.45 -6.32
C TYR A 594 50.21 21.03 -7.51
N MET A 595 50.76 20.14 -8.35
CA MET A 595 50.08 19.59 -9.53
C MET A 595 48.72 19.01 -9.16
N TRP A 596 48.67 18.18 -8.12
CA TRP A 596 47.41 17.61 -7.64
C TRP A 596 46.41 18.67 -7.20
N HIS A 597 46.83 19.65 -6.39
CA HIS A 597 45.93 20.70 -5.92
C HIS A 597 45.40 21.58 -7.05
N SER A 598 46.18 21.76 -8.10
CA SER A 598 45.77 22.49 -9.29
C SER A 598 44.80 21.67 -10.14
N LEU A 599 45.14 20.41 -10.46
CA LEU A 599 44.26 19.48 -11.16
C LEU A 599 42.93 19.31 -10.44
N SER A 600 42.93 19.11 -9.11
CA SER A 600 41.72 19.00 -8.31
C SER A 600 40.83 20.24 -8.41
N ARG A 601 41.41 21.45 -8.34
CA ARG A 601 40.69 22.72 -8.54
C ARG A 601 40.12 22.84 -9.96
N SER A 602 40.90 22.46 -10.97
CA SER A 602 40.47 22.44 -12.36
C SER A 602 39.31 21.47 -12.58
N MET A 603 39.39 20.24 -12.06
CA MET A 603 38.33 19.23 -12.14
C MET A 603 37.05 19.68 -11.43
N ASN A 604 37.17 20.30 -10.25
CA ASN A 604 36.02 20.87 -9.56
C ASN A 604 35.38 22.04 -10.33
N THR A 605 36.20 22.88 -10.97
CA THR A 605 35.73 24.01 -11.79
C THR A 605 35.05 23.51 -13.06
N LEU A 606 35.62 22.51 -13.72
CA LEU A 606 35.02 21.80 -14.85
C LEU A 606 33.67 21.19 -14.47
N GLN A 607 33.60 20.51 -13.32
CA GLN A 607 32.33 19.97 -12.85
C GLN A 607 31.31 21.07 -12.58
N ALA A 608 31.71 22.17 -11.94
CA ALA A 608 30.82 23.28 -11.63
C ALA A 608 30.29 23.98 -12.88
N SER A 609 31.11 24.16 -13.92
CA SER A 609 30.68 24.78 -15.19
C SER A 609 29.66 23.92 -15.95
N MET A 610 29.67 22.60 -15.70
CA MET A 610 28.79 21.62 -16.34
C MET A 610 27.43 21.43 -15.63
N VAL A 611 27.26 21.91 -14.39
CA VAL A 611 26.06 21.67 -13.55
C VAL A 611 25.13 22.91 -13.46
N SER A 612 25.32 23.93 -14.31
CA SER A 612 24.44 25.11 -14.32
C SER A 612 23.05 24.80 -14.90
N ILE A 613 22.15 24.27 -14.06
CA ILE A 613 20.72 24.10 -14.31
C ILE A 613 19.98 25.27 -13.63
N PRO A 614 19.21 26.10 -14.36
CA PRO A 614 18.17 26.94 -13.76
C PRO A 614 17.10 26.04 -13.14
N ALA A 615 16.75 26.29 -11.88
CA ALA A 615 15.69 25.55 -11.18
C ALA A 615 14.36 25.60 -11.97
N PRO A 616 13.63 24.48 -12.12
CA PRO A 616 12.29 24.53 -12.66
C PRO A 616 11.36 25.18 -11.61
N THR A 617 10.72 26.28 -12.01
CA THR A 617 9.62 26.91 -11.28
C THR A 617 8.42 25.97 -11.28
N ALA A 618 8.05 25.46 -10.11
CA ALA A 618 6.82 24.71 -9.92
C ALA A 618 5.61 25.66 -10.04
N SER A 619 4.90 25.60 -11.16
CA SER A 619 3.58 26.20 -11.32
C SER A 619 2.52 25.25 -10.77
N SER A 620 1.81 25.73 -9.75
CA SER A 620 0.55 25.17 -9.26
C SER A 620 -0.53 25.20 -10.35
N GLY A 621 -1.04 24.03 -10.73
CA GLY A 621 -2.18 23.89 -11.64
C GLY A 621 -3.31 23.14 -10.94
N GLY A 622 -4.43 23.82 -10.74
CA GLY A 622 -5.67 23.28 -10.20
C GLY A 622 -6.54 22.56 -11.22
N GLY A 623 -7.65 22.02 -10.72
CA GLY A 623 -8.71 21.31 -11.45
C GLY A 623 -9.04 19.99 -10.75
N GLY A 624 -10.28 19.60 -10.48
CA GLY A 624 -11.58 20.17 -10.81
C GLY A 624 -12.65 19.46 -9.97
N SER A 625 -13.79 20.14 -9.84
CA SER A 625 -14.97 19.69 -9.13
C SER A 625 -15.65 18.53 -9.84
N PHE A 626 -16.01 17.48 -9.10
CA PHE A 626 -17.04 16.50 -9.49
C PHE A 626 -18.06 16.39 -8.36
N GLY A 627 -19.26 16.89 -8.64
CA GLY A 627 -20.44 16.67 -7.80
C GLY A 627 -21.09 15.33 -8.14
N SER A 628 -21.56 14.65 -7.10
CA SER A 628 -22.54 13.58 -7.17
C SER A 628 -23.42 13.70 -5.93
N GLY A 629 -24.71 13.93 -6.14
CA GLY A 629 -25.73 14.05 -5.10
C GLY A 629 -26.36 12.71 -4.69
N GLY A 630 -27.30 12.81 -3.75
CA GLY A 630 -28.08 11.72 -3.14
C GLY A 630 -27.62 11.50 -1.69
N GLY A 631 -28.32 11.89 -0.63
CA GLY A 631 -29.76 11.76 -0.34
C GLY A 631 -29.96 10.35 0.23
N GLY A 632 -30.50 10.08 1.43
CA GLY A 632 -31.04 10.83 2.55
C GLY A 632 -31.20 9.81 3.70
N GLY A 633 -31.34 10.28 4.94
CA GLY A 633 -31.42 9.42 6.12
C GLY A 633 -32.70 8.57 6.19
N PHE A 634 -32.66 7.50 6.99
CA PHE A 634 -33.85 6.72 7.32
C PHE A 634 -33.98 6.50 8.84
N SER A 635 -35.14 6.90 9.34
CA SER A 635 -35.65 6.72 10.68
C SER A 635 -36.46 5.42 10.80
N GLY A 636 -36.21 4.65 11.87
CA GLY A 636 -37.20 3.79 12.55
C GLY A 636 -37.41 2.37 12.00
N GLY A 637 -36.98 1.35 12.77
CA GLY A 637 -37.32 -0.07 12.56
C GLY A 637 -36.23 -1.05 13.03
N GLY A 638 -36.55 -2.33 13.17
CA GLY A 638 -35.65 -3.45 13.55
C GLY A 638 -34.70 -3.92 12.46
N PHE A 639 -33.87 -4.92 12.73
CA PHE A 639 -33.00 -5.53 11.72
C PHE A 639 -33.77 -6.49 10.80
N GLY A 640 -33.31 -6.74 9.58
CA GLY A 640 -33.93 -7.65 8.62
C GLY A 640 -35.32 -7.22 8.13
N GLY A 641 -36.10 -8.21 7.68
CA GLY A 641 -37.37 -8.02 6.99
C GLY A 641 -37.21 -7.83 5.48
N THR A 642 -38.33 -7.85 4.77
CA THR A 642 -38.38 -7.63 3.32
C THR A 642 -39.17 -6.39 2.98
N GLY A 643 -38.72 -5.66 1.96
CA GLY A 643 -39.53 -4.70 1.20
C GLY A 643 -39.92 -5.29 -0.15
N GLY A 644 -40.70 -4.55 -0.95
CA GLY A 644 -41.05 -5.03 -2.28
C GLY A 644 -42.23 -4.34 -2.93
N GLY A 645 -42.47 -4.69 -4.18
CA GLY A 645 -43.55 -4.13 -4.98
C GLY A 645 -43.92 -5.05 -6.12
N SER A 646 -44.80 -4.59 -7.00
CA SER A 646 -45.14 -5.28 -8.25
C SER A 646 -44.39 -4.66 -9.42
N TRP A 647 -44.01 -5.45 -10.42
CA TRP A 647 -43.38 -4.97 -11.66
C TRP A 647 -44.09 -5.51 -12.89
#